data_AF-A0AAV1XCU6-F1
#
_entry.id   AF-A0AAV1XCU6-F1
#
_cell.length_a   1.000
_cell.length_b   1.000
_cell.length_c   1.000
_cell.angle_alpha   90.00
_cell.angle_beta   90.00
_cell.angle_gamma   90.00
#
_symmetry.space_group_name_H-M   'P 1'
#
loop_
_entity.id
_entity.type
_entity.pdbx_description
1 polymer ?
#
loop_
_entity_poly.entity_id
_entity_poly.type
_entity_poly.pdbx_seq_one_letter_code
_entity_poly.pdbx_strand_id
1 'polypeptide(L)'
;MGCAKVAGLCTVPPMIGPVNATCIRTQFLGLAPTKTKVNLNMRKCNTVYCSFNSSSNGTGSMAENFNEKDEDYVNSSVVEAVEVKSGAEGFMIKMRDGRQLRCIHNNPDGGILPDYAPHPAIVLKMEDDTGLLLPIIVLEMPSVLLMAAIRNVQIVRPTLYQVVKEMVDKMGYRVRVVRVTKRVRESYFAQLYLSKAFTNFELFLFLTLNVGNEAECMSFDLRPSDAINIAVRCQVPIQVNKYLAYSDGMRVIESGQLLTQTPGSDGPLFTELDRPSGKPCTETKEFDLLHNMLKAVVEERYQDAASWRDKLNQLRAGKNTNNRFWCKKNKPVASIPGSRGLVFVGETLQFMAAINSSKGVYEFVRVRRLRYGNCFKTKLFGETHVFISRTESAKVILNNEGGKFSKKYIKSIAELVGSDSLLCAAQQHHKLIRCRLFNLFSTASLASFVKLFDAMVLEAMSSWSCGSIVVIQDETLKLACKAMCKMLISIESGYELMVMQNEVASICDAMLSFPLRLPGTRFYKGLKARKKIMDILEKEISERRSGVGTRRVDFLQRLLENENKLTEDEVPKLTDTEIKDNILTMMIAGQDTVANAMTWIVKFVDENQEVLNELMKEQVQIDQKGTRSAYLTLEALNEMPYASKVVKEALRMASVVQWFPRVALLDCEIEGFKIKKGWNINIDARSIHLDPIVHNDADVFNPSRFSDESKPYSFLAFGMGARTCLGKNMAKAMLLVFLHRLITTYKWKVIDSDSSIQKWALFTKLKSGCPVRLTSMKMDTNKNT
;
A
#
# COMPACT_ATOMS: atom_id res chain seq x y z
N MET A 1 8.20 -19.56 9.52
CA MET A 1 9.00 -18.49 8.86
C MET A 1 10.13 -19.20 8.12
N GLY A 2 10.25 -19.00 6.81
CA GLY A 2 11.22 -19.68 5.95
C GLY A 2 10.74 -19.66 4.50
N CYS A 3 10.88 -18.53 3.82
CA CYS A 3 10.62 -18.44 2.38
C CYS A 3 11.87 -18.92 1.63
N ALA A 4 11.77 -20.05 0.93
CA ALA A 4 12.66 -20.35 -0.19
C ALA A 4 12.28 -19.46 -1.39
N LYS A 5 13.32 -18.95 -2.07
CA LYS A 5 13.25 -18.15 -3.29
C LYS A 5 13.04 -19.09 -4.48
N VAL A 6 12.14 -18.73 -5.39
CA VAL A 6 12.04 -19.36 -6.72
C VAL A 6 12.62 -18.40 -7.77
N ALA A 7 13.54 -18.93 -8.57
CA ALA A 7 14.02 -18.35 -9.83
C ALA A 7 13.58 -19.29 -10.95
N GLY A 8 12.92 -18.76 -11.99
CA GLY A 8 12.52 -19.54 -13.17
C GLY A 8 13.55 -19.41 -14.30
N LEU A 9 13.82 -20.52 -15.00
CA LEU A 9 14.49 -20.55 -16.30
C LEU A 9 13.42 -20.58 -17.40
N CYS A 10 13.57 -19.73 -18.43
CA CYS A 10 12.87 -19.87 -19.72
C CYS A 10 13.84 -20.50 -20.73
N THR A 11 13.46 -21.62 -21.35
CA THR A 11 14.05 -22.15 -22.58
C THR A 11 13.19 -21.72 -23.77
N VAL A 12 13.81 -21.12 -24.79
CA VAL A 12 13.17 -20.71 -26.05
C VAL A 12 13.44 -21.79 -27.10
N PRO A 13 12.46 -22.21 -27.93
CA PRO A 13 12.70 -23.20 -28.99
C PRO A 13 13.51 -22.62 -30.16
N PRO A 14 14.21 -23.46 -30.95
CA PRO A 14 15.13 -23.00 -31.99
C PRO A 14 14.34 -22.51 -33.22
N MET A 15 14.51 -21.24 -33.58
CA MET A 15 14.10 -20.72 -34.89
C MET A 15 15.30 -20.73 -35.84
N ILE A 16 15.05 -21.30 -37.02
CA ILE A 16 15.95 -21.52 -38.14
C ILE A 16 16.19 -20.19 -38.89
N GLY A 17 17.45 -19.90 -39.24
CA GLY A 17 17.82 -18.93 -40.29
C GLY A 17 18.81 -17.83 -39.86
N PRO A 18 19.71 -17.36 -40.75
CA PRO A 18 20.73 -16.38 -40.40
C PRO A 18 20.10 -14.97 -40.34
N VAL A 19 20.17 -14.33 -39.18
CA VAL A 19 19.86 -12.90 -39.03
C VAL A 19 21.16 -12.11 -38.97
N ASN A 20 21.40 -11.26 -39.96
CA ASN A 20 22.46 -10.26 -39.93
C ASN A 20 22.12 -9.20 -38.88
N ALA A 21 22.83 -9.20 -37.76
CA ALA A 21 22.72 -8.16 -36.73
C ALA A 21 24.02 -7.34 -36.65
N THR A 22 23.93 -6.07 -37.02
CA THR A 22 24.98 -5.06 -36.88
C THR A 22 25.07 -4.62 -35.42
N CYS A 23 26.15 -4.97 -34.73
CA CYS A 23 26.39 -4.51 -33.36
C CYS A 23 27.16 -3.18 -33.38
N ILE A 24 26.47 -2.06 -33.11
CA ILE A 24 27.11 -0.78 -32.81
C ILE A 24 27.37 -0.75 -31.30
N ARG A 25 28.63 -0.91 -30.89
CA ARG A 25 29.09 -0.68 -29.52
C ARG A 25 29.94 0.58 -29.51
N THR A 26 29.40 1.69 -29.02
CA THR A 26 30.18 2.92 -28.79
C THR A 26 30.72 2.90 -27.36
N GLN A 27 32.04 2.76 -27.21
CA GLN A 27 32.76 3.40 -26.11
C GLN A 27 34.10 3.97 -26.60
N PHE A 28 34.18 5.30 -26.54
CA PHE A 28 35.29 6.08 -26.00
C PHE A 28 36.67 5.41 -25.99
N LEU A 29 37.40 5.59 -27.09
CA LEU A 29 38.75 6.18 -27.19
C LEU A 29 39.21 5.92 -28.63
N GLY A 30 39.46 6.99 -29.38
CA GLY A 30 39.68 6.92 -30.82
C GLY A 30 40.93 6.12 -31.18
N LEU A 31 40.79 5.20 -32.15
CA LEU A 31 41.77 4.71 -33.13
C LEU A 31 41.02 3.80 -34.15
N ALA A 32 41.44 3.80 -35.42
CA ALA A 32 40.74 3.31 -36.61
C ALA A 32 40.53 1.76 -36.69
N PRO A 33 39.58 1.24 -37.51
CA PRO A 33 39.22 -0.18 -37.49
C PRO A 33 40.12 -1.04 -38.37
N THR A 34 40.58 -2.19 -37.85
CA THR A 34 41.13 -3.31 -38.62
C THR A 34 40.15 -4.49 -38.56
N LYS A 35 39.93 -5.17 -39.69
CA LYS A 35 39.08 -6.36 -39.80
C LYS A 35 39.91 -7.62 -39.53
N THR A 36 39.54 -8.39 -38.52
CA THR A 36 40.09 -9.73 -38.28
C THR A 36 38.95 -10.74 -38.13
N LYS A 37 38.93 -11.77 -38.99
CA LYS A 37 38.09 -12.96 -38.85
C LYS A 37 38.71 -13.85 -37.76
N VAL A 38 37.95 -14.18 -36.72
CA VAL A 38 38.31 -15.23 -35.77
C VAL A 38 37.25 -16.33 -35.84
N ASN A 39 37.66 -17.51 -36.31
CA ASN A 39 36.89 -18.75 -36.21
C ASN A 39 36.96 -19.26 -34.77
N LEU A 40 35.80 -19.51 -34.16
CA LEU A 40 35.71 -20.26 -32.91
C LEU A 40 34.97 -21.58 -33.17
N ASN A 41 35.73 -22.67 -33.09
CA ASN A 41 35.24 -24.04 -33.09
C ASN A 41 34.31 -24.28 -31.90
N MET A 42 33.13 -24.85 -32.16
CA MET A 42 32.24 -25.36 -31.11
C MET A 42 32.88 -26.57 -30.42
N ARG A 43 33.07 -26.49 -29.10
CA ARG A 43 33.26 -27.65 -28.21
C ARG A 43 32.36 -27.53 -26.98
N LYS A 44 31.54 -28.58 -26.80
CA LYS A 44 30.87 -29.11 -25.61
C LYS A 44 30.30 -28.10 -24.58
N CYS A 45 28.97 -28.13 -24.47
CA CYS A 45 28.21 -27.59 -23.35
C CYS A 45 28.59 -28.35 -22.07
N ASN A 46 29.16 -27.66 -21.08
CA ASN A 46 29.25 -28.15 -19.71
C ASN A 46 28.05 -27.63 -18.93
N THR A 47 27.26 -28.54 -18.37
CA THR A 47 26.22 -28.27 -17.38
C THR A 47 26.88 -27.74 -16.11
N VAL A 48 26.58 -26.50 -15.73
CA VAL A 48 27.07 -25.92 -14.46
C VAL A 48 26.13 -26.34 -13.34
N TYR A 49 26.59 -27.25 -12.48
CA TYR A 49 25.96 -27.51 -11.18
C TYR A 49 26.40 -26.43 -10.19
N CYS A 50 25.45 -25.68 -9.63
CA CYS A 50 25.71 -24.80 -8.48
C CYS A 50 25.11 -25.42 -7.21
N SER A 51 25.94 -26.10 -6.42
CA SER A 51 25.65 -26.46 -5.03
C SER A 51 26.10 -25.34 -4.10
N PHE A 52 25.18 -24.69 -3.39
CA PHE A 52 25.51 -23.77 -2.30
C PHE A 52 25.53 -24.53 -0.96
N ASN A 53 26.72 -24.90 -0.48
CA ASN A 53 26.92 -25.30 0.91
C ASN A 53 26.86 -24.06 1.81
N SER A 54 25.98 -24.08 2.81
CA SER A 54 26.04 -23.17 3.96
C SER A 54 26.94 -23.81 5.02
N SER A 55 28.00 -23.11 5.42
CA SER A 55 28.81 -23.50 6.57
C SER A 55 28.03 -23.26 7.86
N SER A 56 27.56 -24.34 8.49
CA SER A 56 27.09 -24.30 9.88
C SER A 56 28.26 -24.61 10.79
N ASN A 57 28.52 -23.73 11.77
CA ASN A 57 29.44 -24.01 12.85
C ASN A 57 29.02 -25.31 13.55
N GLY A 58 29.98 -26.21 13.72
CA GLY A 58 29.80 -27.55 14.24
C GLY A 58 29.16 -27.53 15.62
N THR A 59 27.92 -28.04 15.71
CA THR A 59 27.25 -28.68 16.85
C THR A 59 25.78 -28.81 16.50
N GLY A 60 25.44 -29.85 15.72
CA GLY A 60 24.06 -30.11 15.33
C GLY A 60 24.00 -31.35 14.44
N SER A 61 23.22 -32.34 14.87
CA SER A 61 22.93 -33.57 14.14
C SER A 61 22.62 -33.28 12.65
N MET A 62 23.32 -33.97 11.76
CA MET A 62 23.22 -33.83 10.30
C MET A 62 21.81 -34.19 9.81
N ALA A 63 21.28 -33.42 8.87
CA ALA A 63 20.10 -33.81 8.11
C ALA A 63 20.50 -34.90 7.10
N GLU A 64 19.88 -36.07 7.17
CA GLU A 64 20.08 -37.13 6.19
C GLU A 64 19.46 -36.74 4.83
N ASN A 65 20.19 -37.02 3.75
CA ASN A 65 19.76 -36.78 2.37
C ASN A 65 18.77 -37.88 1.95
N PHE A 66 17.47 -37.57 1.92
CA PHE A 66 16.45 -38.47 1.39
C PHE A 66 16.46 -38.47 -0.15
N ASN A 67 16.47 -39.65 -0.77
CA ASN A 67 16.38 -39.85 -2.22
C ASN A 67 14.94 -39.66 -2.73
N GLU A 68 14.77 -39.15 -3.95
CA GLU A 68 13.47 -38.88 -4.59
C GLU A 68 12.94 -40.08 -5.40
N LYS A 69 13.07 -41.31 -4.90
CA LYS A 69 12.49 -42.48 -5.60
C LYS A 69 11.04 -42.69 -5.17
N ASP A 70 10.15 -42.98 -6.12
CA ASP A 70 8.73 -43.23 -5.86
C ASP A 70 8.51 -44.40 -4.88
N GLU A 71 9.44 -45.37 -4.86
CA GLU A 71 9.44 -46.51 -3.95
C GLU A 71 9.60 -46.12 -2.46
N ASP A 72 10.08 -44.91 -2.17
CA ASP A 72 10.32 -44.41 -0.82
C ASP A 72 9.10 -43.72 -0.20
N TYR A 73 7.96 -43.71 -0.90
CA TYR A 73 6.72 -43.05 -0.46
C TYR A 73 5.57 -44.05 -0.27
N VAL A 74 4.67 -43.72 0.66
CA VAL A 74 3.44 -44.46 0.95
C VAL A 74 2.23 -43.54 0.76
N ASN A 75 1.14 -44.06 0.19
CA ASN A 75 -0.11 -43.30 0.05
C ASN A 75 -0.77 -43.07 1.41
N SER A 76 -1.52 -41.99 1.52
CA SER A 76 -2.18 -41.60 2.75
C SER A 76 -3.52 -40.92 2.52
N SER A 77 -4.44 -41.12 3.45
CA SER A 77 -5.74 -40.45 3.50
C SER A 77 -5.84 -39.52 4.71
N VAL A 78 -6.61 -38.45 4.58
CA VAL A 78 -6.85 -37.50 5.67
C VAL A 78 -7.94 -38.04 6.60
N VAL A 79 -7.66 -38.03 7.90
CA VAL A 79 -8.60 -38.40 8.97
C VAL A 79 -9.30 -37.14 9.50
N GLU A 80 -10.61 -37.23 9.79
CA GLU A 80 -11.40 -36.14 10.39
C GLU A 80 -11.08 -35.94 11.89
N ALA A 81 -9.85 -35.54 12.19
CA ALA A 81 -9.40 -35.17 13.52
C ALA A 81 -9.58 -33.66 13.80
N VAL A 82 -9.78 -33.31 15.05
CA VAL A 82 -9.95 -31.92 15.53
C VAL A 82 -8.67 -31.41 16.18
N GLU A 83 -8.15 -32.17 17.14
CA GLU A 83 -7.01 -31.78 17.96
C GLU A 83 -6.22 -33.01 18.42
N VAL A 84 -4.93 -32.79 18.65
CA VAL A 84 -4.00 -33.78 19.21
C VAL A 84 -3.47 -33.22 20.52
N LYS A 85 -3.48 -34.05 21.56
CA LYS A 85 -2.96 -33.73 22.89
C LYS A 85 -1.92 -34.76 23.30
N SER A 86 -0.80 -34.31 23.86
CA SER A 86 0.19 -35.17 24.51
C SER A 86 -0.21 -35.41 25.97
N GLY A 87 0.07 -36.59 26.52
CA GLY A 87 -0.22 -36.93 27.91
C GLY A 87 0.68 -38.05 28.43
N ALA A 88 0.60 -38.32 29.74
CA ALA A 88 1.48 -39.27 30.44
C ALA A 88 1.43 -40.71 29.88
N GLU A 89 0.34 -41.08 29.19
CA GLU A 89 0.11 -42.41 28.62
C GLU A 89 0.20 -42.44 27.08
N GLY A 90 0.73 -41.38 26.45
CA GLY A 90 0.84 -41.23 25.00
C GLY A 90 0.04 -40.05 24.44
N PHE A 91 -0.43 -40.19 23.20
CA PHE A 91 -1.18 -39.17 22.46
C PHE A 91 -2.67 -39.46 22.47
N MET A 92 -3.45 -38.39 22.55
CA MET A 92 -4.89 -38.43 22.40
C MET A 92 -5.28 -37.63 21.16
N ILE A 93 -5.84 -38.32 20.17
CA ILE A 93 -6.41 -37.69 18.97
C ILE A 93 -7.91 -37.60 19.17
N LYS A 94 -8.43 -36.38 19.26
CA LYS A 94 -9.87 -36.16 19.30
C LYS A 94 -10.42 -36.10 17.87
N MET A 95 -11.27 -37.07 17.56
CA MET A 95 -11.99 -37.17 16.31
C MET A 95 -13.16 -36.17 16.31
N ARG A 96 -13.59 -35.76 15.13
CA ARG A 96 -14.68 -34.79 14.99
C ARG A 96 -16.05 -35.33 15.41
N ASP A 97 -16.23 -36.65 15.39
CA ASP A 97 -17.42 -37.33 15.91
C ASP A 97 -17.43 -37.46 17.44
N GLY A 98 -16.43 -36.87 18.12
CA GLY A 98 -16.30 -36.90 19.58
C GLY A 98 -15.56 -38.12 20.11
N ARG A 99 -15.24 -39.12 19.27
CA ARG A 99 -14.39 -40.25 19.68
C ARG A 99 -12.99 -39.75 20.00
N GLN A 100 -12.35 -40.36 20.99
CA GLN A 100 -10.96 -40.09 21.32
C GLN A 100 -10.16 -41.36 21.06
N LEU A 101 -9.13 -41.24 20.22
CA LEU A 101 -8.20 -42.32 19.94
C LEU A 101 -6.97 -42.14 20.81
N ARG A 102 -6.67 -43.15 21.63
CA ARG A 102 -5.40 -43.22 22.35
C ARG A 102 -4.35 -43.83 21.43
N CYS A 103 -3.25 -43.13 21.23
CA CYS A 103 -2.18 -43.50 20.33
C CYS A 103 -0.83 -43.45 21.03
N ILE A 104 0.10 -44.33 20.66
CA ILE A 104 1.51 -44.27 21.08
C ILE A 104 2.41 -44.06 19.88
N HIS A 105 3.57 -43.41 20.08
CA HIS A 105 4.57 -43.33 19.02
C HIS A 105 5.00 -44.72 18.58
N ASN A 106 5.20 -44.88 17.27
CA ASN A 106 5.69 -46.13 16.71
C ASN A 106 7.13 -46.43 17.15
N ASN A 107 7.94 -45.38 17.34
CA ASN A 107 9.31 -45.44 17.84
C ASN A 107 9.43 -44.71 19.19
N PRO A 108 9.88 -45.35 20.28
CA PRO A 108 10.04 -44.72 21.60
C PRO A 108 11.08 -43.58 21.64
N ASP A 109 12.03 -43.53 20.70
CA ASP A 109 12.97 -42.40 20.54
C ASP A 109 12.42 -41.28 19.63
N GLY A 110 11.20 -41.46 19.10
CA GLY A 110 10.48 -40.46 18.32
C GLY A 110 10.16 -39.26 19.21
N GLY A 111 10.74 -38.10 18.87
CA GLY A 111 10.82 -36.93 19.74
C GLY A 111 9.56 -36.65 20.57
N ILE A 112 9.74 -36.57 21.89
CA ILE A 112 8.72 -36.21 22.87
C ILE A 112 8.10 -34.86 22.46
N LEU A 113 6.83 -34.85 22.06
CA LEU A 113 6.07 -33.61 21.96
C LEU A 113 5.93 -33.04 23.38
N PRO A 114 6.39 -31.80 23.65
CA PRO A 114 6.36 -31.26 24.99
C PRO A 114 4.92 -31.19 25.51
N ASP A 115 4.74 -31.36 26.82
CA ASP A 115 3.44 -31.39 27.47
C ASP A 115 2.74 -30.02 27.30
N TYR A 116 1.89 -29.92 26.28
CA TYR A 116 1.24 -28.69 25.86
C TYR A 116 -0.28 -28.87 25.79
N ALA A 117 -0.97 -27.73 25.80
CA ALA A 117 -2.40 -27.63 25.49
C ALA A 117 -2.76 -28.29 24.13
N PRO A 118 -4.03 -28.69 23.93
CA PRO A 118 -4.46 -29.32 22.68
C PRO A 118 -4.11 -28.47 21.45
N HIS A 119 -3.57 -29.12 20.42
CA HIS A 119 -3.20 -28.45 19.17
C HIS A 119 -4.08 -28.91 18.01
N PRO A 120 -4.60 -28.00 17.17
CA PRO A 120 -5.18 -28.38 15.88
C PRO A 120 -4.17 -29.14 15.02
N ALA A 121 -4.57 -30.27 14.46
CA ALA A 121 -3.69 -31.09 13.64
C ALA A 121 -4.43 -31.65 12.42
N ILE A 122 -3.69 -31.85 11.33
CA ILE A 122 -4.12 -32.67 10.20
C ILE A 122 -3.52 -34.05 10.42
N VAL A 123 -4.36 -35.08 10.52
CA VAL A 123 -3.91 -36.46 10.74
C VAL A 123 -3.99 -37.22 9.42
N LEU A 124 -2.86 -37.78 8.99
CA LEU A 124 -2.76 -38.63 7.81
C LEU A 124 -2.71 -40.09 8.24
N LYS A 125 -3.57 -40.94 7.67
CA LYS A 125 -3.54 -42.40 7.85
C LYS A 125 -2.82 -43.04 6.68
N MET A 126 -1.83 -43.90 6.96
CA MET A 126 -1.09 -44.61 5.92
C MET A 126 -1.94 -45.73 5.31
N GLU A 127 -1.85 -45.90 3.98
CA GLU A 127 -2.62 -46.88 3.19
C GLU A 127 -1.78 -48.11 2.80
N ASP A 128 -0.92 -48.57 3.72
CA ASP A 128 -0.05 -49.74 3.57
C ASP A 128 -0.40 -50.86 4.58
N ASP A 129 -1.64 -50.88 5.06
CA ASP A 129 -2.17 -51.80 6.07
C ASP A 129 -1.50 -51.71 7.46
N THR A 130 -0.57 -50.78 7.69
CA THR A 130 0.12 -50.63 8.98
C THR A 130 -0.74 -49.95 10.04
N GLY A 131 -1.81 -49.25 9.62
CA GLY A 131 -2.71 -48.52 10.50
C GLY A 131 -2.07 -47.29 11.18
N LEU A 132 -0.88 -46.86 10.73
CA LEU A 132 -0.17 -45.73 11.31
C LEU A 132 -0.86 -44.39 11.02
N LEU A 133 -0.88 -43.54 12.04
CA LEU A 133 -1.39 -42.17 11.99
C LEU A 133 -0.25 -41.16 12.14
N LEU A 134 -0.11 -40.24 11.20
CA LEU A 134 0.87 -39.16 11.25
C LEU A 134 0.16 -37.82 11.52
N PRO A 135 0.22 -37.29 12.76
CA PRO A 135 -0.31 -35.96 13.05
C PRO A 135 0.67 -34.86 12.62
N ILE A 136 0.17 -33.92 11.82
CA ILE A 136 0.86 -32.70 11.43
C ILE A 136 0.20 -31.53 12.17
N ILE A 137 0.92 -30.94 13.13
CA ILE A 137 0.45 -29.79 13.90
C ILE A 137 0.29 -28.58 12.98
N VAL A 138 -0.88 -27.94 13.02
CA VAL A 138 -1.23 -26.80 12.17
C VAL A 138 -1.93 -25.71 12.96
N LEU A 139 -2.11 -24.55 12.33
CA LEU A 139 -3.00 -23.52 12.86
C LEU A 139 -4.47 -23.94 12.66
N GLU A 140 -5.38 -23.37 13.46
CA GLU A 140 -6.81 -23.69 13.46
C GLU A 140 -7.47 -23.50 12.07
N MET A 141 -7.20 -22.37 11.40
CA MET A 141 -7.83 -22.04 10.12
C MET A 141 -7.52 -23.04 8.97
N PRO A 142 -6.27 -23.47 8.73
CA PRO A 142 -5.98 -24.53 7.75
C PRO A 142 -6.69 -25.86 8.01
N SER A 143 -6.89 -26.24 9.28
CA SER A 143 -7.63 -27.46 9.64
C SER A 143 -9.13 -27.30 9.31
N VAL A 144 -9.74 -26.18 9.72
CA VAL A 144 -11.14 -25.87 9.43
C VAL A 144 -11.43 -25.85 7.91
N LEU A 145 -10.55 -25.23 7.12
CA LEU A 145 -10.70 -25.15 5.66
C LEU A 145 -10.51 -26.51 4.97
N LEU A 146 -9.67 -27.39 5.51
CA LEU A 146 -9.51 -28.75 4.99
C LEU A 146 -10.78 -29.56 5.23
N MET A 147 -11.32 -29.47 6.44
CA MET A 147 -12.55 -30.17 6.81
C MET A 147 -13.77 -29.71 6.01
N ALA A 148 -13.85 -28.42 5.69
CA ALA A 148 -14.88 -27.91 4.78
C ALA A 148 -14.76 -28.49 3.36
N ALA A 149 -13.52 -28.71 2.87
CA ALA A 149 -13.29 -29.31 1.56
C ALA A 149 -13.61 -30.81 1.53
N ILE A 150 -13.23 -31.57 2.56
CA ILE A 150 -13.52 -33.01 2.68
C ILE A 150 -15.04 -33.25 2.66
N ARG A 151 -15.80 -32.39 3.34
CA ARG A 151 -17.28 -32.49 3.41
C ARG A 151 -18.02 -31.78 2.28
N ASN A 152 -17.33 -31.28 1.26
CA ASN A 152 -17.92 -30.52 0.15
C ASN A 152 -18.85 -29.36 0.61
N VAL A 153 -18.52 -28.71 1.73
CA VAL A 153 -19.28 -27.54 2.22
C VAL A 153 -18.91 -26.33 1.37
N GLN A 154 -19.90 -25.72 0.72
CA GLN A 154 -19.67 -24.50 -0.07
C GLN A 154 -19.34 -23.32 0.85
N ILE A 155 -18.17 -22.75 0.65
CA ILE A 155 -17.75 -21.51 1.31
C ILE A 155 -18.17 -20.36 0.39
N VAL A 156 -18.93 -19.39 0.94
CA VAL A 156 -19.54 -18.24 0.21
C VAL A 156 -18.51 -17.38 -0.55
N ARG A 157 -17.22 -17.54 -0.25
CA ARG A 157 -16.12 -16.80 -0.89
C ARG A 157 -15.05 -17.77 -1.40
N PRO A 158 -14.44 -17.49 -2.57
CA PRO A 158 -13.38 -18.32 -3.11
C PRO A 158 -12.17 -18.36 -2.17
N THR A 159 -11.73 -19.57 -1.82
CA THR A 159 -10.55 -19.79 -0.98
C THR A 159 -9.26 -19.63 -1.79
N LEU A 160 -8.15 -19.31 -1.12
CA LEU A 160 -6.82 -19.26 -1.77
C LEU A 160 -6.50 -20.56 -2.53
N TYR A 161 -6.90 -21.72 -1.98
CA TYR A 161 -6.69 -23.02 -2.60
C TYR A 161 -7.50 -23.22 -3.90
N GLN A 162 -8.72 -22.68 -3.97
CA GLN A 162 -9.53 -22.68 -5.20
C GLN A 162 -8.91 -21.78 -6.27
N VAL A 163 -8.43 -20.59 -5.88
CA VAL A 163 -7.73 -19.69 -6.80
C VAL A 163 -6.47 -20.36 -7.36
N VAL A 164 -5.69 -21.06 -6.52
CA VAL A 164 -4.51 -21.80 -6.99
C VAL A 164 -4.89 -22.90 -7.98
N LYS A 165 -5.96 -23.66 -7.72
CA LYS A 165 -6.48 -24.67 -8.67
C LYS A 165 -6.84 -24.03 -10.01
N GLU A 166 -7.65 -22.97 -10.02
CA GLU A 166 -8.04 -22.27 -11.25
C GLU A 166 -6.85 -21.68 -12.02
N MET A 167 -5.84 -21.18 -11.30
CA MET A 167 -4.61 -20.70 -11.92
C MET A 167 -3.81 -21.82 -12.55
N VAL A 168 -3.65 -22.96 -11.87
CA VAL A 168 -2.96 -24.15 -12.40
C VAL A 168 -3.66 -24.64 -13.67
N ASP A 169 -4.99 -24.74 -13.65
CA ASP A 169 -5.80 -25.14 -14.80
C ASP A 169 -5.66 -24.15 -15.96
N LYS A 170 -5.71 -22.83 -15.70
CA LYS A 170 -5.52 -21.79 -16.73
C LYS A 170 -4.11 -21.76 -17.33
N MET A 171 -3.10 -22.17 -16.57
CA MET A 171 -1.72 -22.28 -17.06
C MET A 171 -1.48 -23.55 -17.90
N GLY A 172 -2.50 -24.40 -18.06
CA GLY A 172 -2.38 -25.66 -18.81
C GLY A 172 -1.62 -26.74 -18.06
N TYR A 173 -1.60 -26.69 -16.73
CA TYR A 173 -1.03 -27.72 -15.86
C TYR A 173 -2.13 -28.40 -15.05
N ARG A 174 -1.86 -29.61 -14.57
CA ARG A 174 -2.69 -30.31 -13.60
C ARG A 174 -1.84 -30.75 -12.43
N VAL A 175 -2.41 -30.69 -11.23
CA VAL A 175 -1.78 -31.29 -10.05
C VAL A 175 -1.80 -32.81 -10.22
N ARG A 176 -0.67 -33.49 -9.97
CA ARG A 176 -0.59 -34.96 -9.97
C ARG A 176 -0.58 -35.58 -8.59
N VAL A 177 0.29 -35.08 -7.70
CA VAL A 177 0.54 -35.69 -6.39
C VAL A 177 1.11 -34.66 -5.43
N VAL A 178 0.85 -34.83 -4.14
CA VAL A 178 1.51 -34.09 -3.05
C VAL A 178 2.33 -35.07 -2.23
N ARG A 179 3.60 -34.73 -1.96
CA ARG A 179 4.50 -35.55 -1.13
C ARG A 179 4.91 -34.81 0.13
N VAL A 180 4.72 -35.40 1.31
CA VAL A 180 5.36 -34.97 2.56
C VAL A 180 6.76 -35.59 2.59
N THR A 181 7.78 -34.76 2.41
CA THR A 181 9.12 -35.23 2.00
C THR A 181 10.08 -35.40 3.16
N LYS A 182 10.17 -34.41 4.04
CA LYS A 182 11.11 -34.40 5.16
C LYS A 182 10.58 -33.64 6.36
N ARG A 183 11.17 -33.90 7.52
CA ARG A 183 10.98 -33.12 8.75
C ARG A 183 12.31 -32.50 9.17
N VAL A 184 12.30 -31.21 9.49
CA VAL A 184 13.46 -30.52 10.08
C VAL A 184 13.01 -29.94 11.41
N ARG A 185 13.61 -30.43 12.51
CA ARG A 185 13.15 -30.16 13.89
C ARG A 185 11.69 -30.60 14.06
N GLU A 186 10.78 -29.69 14.41
CA GLU A 186 9.35 -29.98 14.62
C GLU A 186 8.49 -29.66 13.39
N SER A 187 9.09 -29.32 12.25
CA SER A 187 8.36 -28.88 11.05
C SER A 187 8.50 -29.86 9.89
N TYR A 188 7.36 -30.34 9.40
CA TYR A 188 7.26 -31.11 8.16
C TYR A 188 7.31 -30.19 6.92
N PHE A 189 7.80 -30.73 5.81
CA PHE A 189 7.86 -30.09 4.50
C PHE A 189 7.09 -30.93 3.48
N ALA A 190 6.43 -30.27 2.53
CA ALA A 190 5.70 -30.95 1.47
C ALA A 190 6.00 -30.34 0.10
N GLN A 191 5.88 -31.15 -0.95
CA GLN A 191 6.06 -30.77 -2.34
C GLN A 191 4.80 -31.07 -3.14
N LEU A 192 4.41 -30.13 -4.00
CA LEU A 192 3.30 -30.24 -4.94
C LEU A 192 3.86 -30.49 -6.34
N TYR A 193 3.47 -31.60 -6.98
CA TYR A 193 3.92 -31.95 -8.32
C TYR A 193 2.83 -31.65 -9.35
N LEU A 194 3.20 -30.94 -10.41
CA LEU A 194 2.36 -30.54 -11.53
C LEU A 194 2.87 -31.17 -12.83
N SER A 195 1.97 -31.55 -13.73
CA SER A 195 2.31 -31.96 -15.10
C SER A 195 1.49 -31.16 -16.11
N LYS A 196 2.03 -30.94 -17.30
CA LYS A 196 1.31 -30.28 -18.40
C LYS A 196 0.06 -31.09 -18.80
N ALA A 197 -1.06 -30.41 -19.01
CA ALA A 197 -2.32 -31.03 -19.43
C ALA A 197 -2.32 -31.20 -20.96
N PHE A 198 -2.36 -32.45 -21.44
CA PHE A 198 -2.46 -32.74 -22.87
C PHE A 198 -3.83 -32.35 -23.43
N THR A 199 -3.85 -31.85 -24.67
CA THR A 199 -5.09 -31.64 -25.43
C THR A 199 -5.62 -32.98 -25.98
N ASN A 200 -6.92 -33.06 -26.31
CA ASN A 200 -7.53 -34.28 -26.87
C ASN A 200 -6.81 -34.78 -28.15
N PHE A 201 -6.17 -33.88 -28.89
CA PHE A 201 -5.39 -34.20 -30.08
C PHE A 201 -4.01 -34.81 -29.75
N GLU A 202 -3.34 -34.33 -28.70
CA GLU A 202 -2.08 -34.92 -28.21
C GLU A 202 -2.31 -36.28 -27.53
N LEU A 203 -3.46 -36.48 -26.88
CA LEU A 203 -3.85 -37.76 -26.31
C LEU A 203 -4.07 -38.82 -27.40
N PHE A 204 -4.68 -38.42 -28.53
CA PHE A 204 -4.82 -39.27 -29.72
C PHE A 204 -3.44 -39.60 -30.33
N LEU A 205 -2.53 -38.64 -30.46
CA LEU A 205 -1.18 -38.90 -30.94
C LEU A 205 -0.38 -39.85 -30.02
N PHE A 206 -0.51 -39.69 -28.71
CA PHE A 206 0.16 -40.53 -27.71
C PHE A 206 -0.31 -41.98 -27.78
N LEU A 207 -1.64 -42.20 -27.82
CA LEU A 207 -2.24 -43.53 -27.89
C LEU A 207 -2.00 -44.25 -29.22
N THR A 208 -1.80 -43.50 -30.32
CA THR A 208 -1.71 -44.08 -31.67
C THR A 208 -0.26 -44.19 -32.20
N LEU A 209 0.67 -43.35 -31.72
CA LEU A 209 2.04 -43.28 -32.25
C LEU A 209 3.14 -43.52 -31.20
N ASN A 210 2.80 -43.66 -29.90
CA ASN A 210 3.77 -43.85 -28.82
C ASN A 210 4.89 -42.79 -28.79
N VAL A 211 4.59 -41.57 -29.27
CA VAL A 211 5.48 -40.40 -29.23
C VAL A 211 4.84 -39.35 -28.33
N GLY A 212 5.22 -39.36 -27.06
CA GLY A 212 4.94 -38.27 -26.12
C GLY A 212 5.96 -38.28 -24.99
N ASN A 213 6.64 -37.16 -24.83
CA ASN A 213 7.70 -36.96 -23.85
C ASN A 213 7.05 -36.73 -22.48
N GLU A 214 7.26 -37.62 -21.49
CA GLU A 214 6.83 -37.44 -20.08
C GLU A 214 7.57 -36.30 -19.34
N ALA A 215 8.10 -35.30 -20.04
CA ALA A 215 9.28 -34.56 -19.59
C ALA A 215 9.06 -33.10 -19.13
N GLU A 216 7.86 -32.70 -18.72
CA GLU A 216 7.66 -31.43 -17.98
C GLU A 216 6.81 -31.66 -16.73
N CYS A 217 7.42 -32.31 -15.73
CA CYS A 217 6.92 -32.33 -14.35
C CYS A 217 7.61 -31.20 -13.57
N MET A 218 6.84 -30.30 -12.96
CA MET A 218 7.36 -29.24 -12.10
C MET A 218 6.94 -29.50 -10.65
N SER A 219 7.86 -29.33 -9.71
CA SER A 219 7.57 -29.44 -8.28
C SER A 219 7.73 -28.10 -7.56
N PHE A 220 6.90 -27.86 -6.54
CA PHE A 220 6.96 -26.66 -5.70
C PHE A 220 6.94 -27.04 -4.22
N ASP A 221 7.88 -26.51 -3.45
CA ASP A 221 7.85 -26.60 -1.99
C ASP A 221 6.70 -25.78 -1.41
N LEU A 222 5.87 -26.41 -0.59
CA LEU A 222 4.75 -25.81 0.11
C LEU A 222 4.75 -26.22 1.59
N ARG A 223 4.05 -25.43 2.42
CA ARG A 223 3.75 -25.88 3.79
C ARG A 223 2.82 -27.10 3.70
N PRO A 224 3.01 -28.15 4.51
CA PRO A 224 2.19 -29.35 4.47
C PRO A 224 0.69 -29.08 4.53
N SER A 225 0.26 -28.15 5.40
CA SER A 225 -1.17 -27.78 5.51
C SER A 225 -1.74 -27.22 4.21
N ASP A 226 -0.96 -26.44 3.46
CA ASP A 226 -1.38 -25.84 2.21
C ASP A 226 -1.38 -26.88 1.07
N ALA A 227 -0.33 -27.71 1.02
CA ALA A 227 -0.19 -28.76 0.02
C ALA A 227 -1.33 -29.79 0.14
N ILE A 228 -1.62 -30.27 1.34
CA ILE A 228 -2.70 -31.23 1.61
C ILE A 228 -4.07 -30.62 1.26
N ASN A 229 -4.31 -29.35 1.59
CA ASN A 229 -5.55 -28.65 1.22
C ASN A 229 -5.76 -28.54 -0.29
N ILE A 230 -4.68 -28.36 -1.06
CA ILE A 230 -4.72 -28.38 -2.53
C ILE A 230 -4.97 -29.81 -3.02
N ALA A 231 -4.29 -30.80 -2.43
CA ALA A 231 -4.42 -32.20 -2.82
C ALA A 231 -5.87 -32.68 -2.75
N VAL A 232 -6.54 -32.40 -1.62
CA VAL A 232 -7.95 -32.78 -1.40
C VAL A 232 -8.90 -32.08 -2.38
N ARG A 233 -8.70 -30.80 -2.68
CA ARG A 233 -9.56 -30.03 -3.62
C ARG A 233 -9.33 -30.37 -5.09
N CYS A 234 -8.14 -30.84 -5.42
CA CYS A 234 -7.79 -31.34 -6.74
C CYS A 234 -8.07 -32.84 -6.89
N GLN A 235 -8.44 -33.54 -5.81
CA GLN A 235 -8.66 -34.99 -5.76
C GLN A 235 -7.45 -35.78 -6.25
N VAL A 236 -6.27 -35.42 -5.74
CA VAL A 236 -4.99 -36.06 -6.08
C VAL A 236 -4.40 -36.78 -4.86
N PRO A 237 -3.59 -37.84 -5.07
CA PRO A 237 -2.98 -38.59 -3.99
C PRO A 237 -2.07 -37.73 -3.09
N ILE A 238 -2.11 -38.04 -1.79
CA ILE A 238 -1.19 -37.52 -0.78
C ILE A 238 -0.27 -38.66 -0.39
N GLN A 239 1.02 -38.46 -0.56
CA GLN A 239 2.07 -39.42 -0.26
C GLN A 239 2.94 -38.92 0.88
N VAL A 240 3.39 -39.81 1.75
CA VAL A 240 4.31 -39.52 2.85
C VAL A 240 5.56 -40.36 2.66
N ASN A 241 6.74 -39.78 2.90
CA ASN A 241 7.97 -40.54 2.88
C ASN A 241 7.91 -41.65 3.96
N LYS A 242 8.24 -42.89 3.56
CA LYS A 242 8.17 -44.07 4.43
C LYS A 242 8.94 -43.87 5.74
N TYR A 243 10.11 -43.25 5.70
CA TYR A 243 10.88 -42.95 6.90
C TYR A 243 10.07 -42.13 7.89
N LEU A 244 9.43 -41.04 7.46
CA LEU A 244 8.59 -40.20 8.32
C LEU A 244 7.36 -40.95 8.82
N ALA A 245 6.73 -41.74 7.95
CA ALA A 245 5.55 -42.53 8.30
C ALA A 245 5.87 -43.51 9.46
N TYR A 246 7.03 -44.19 9.40
CA TYR A 246 7.41 -45.17 10.41
C TYR A 246 8.13 -44.57 11.62
N SER A 247 8.89 -43.47 11.46
CA SER A 247 9.60 -42.82 12.57
C SER A 247 8.68 -42.01 13.46
N ASP A 248 7.79 -41.23 12.83
CA ASP A 248 6.98 -40.21 13.51
C ASP A 248 5.51 -40.64 13.65
N GLY A 249 5.11 -41.70 12.94
CA GLY A 249 3.77 -42.26 13.00
C GLY A 249 3.40 -42.77 14.39
N MET A 250 2.11 -42.82 14.64
CA MET A 250 1.50 -43.27 15.89
C MET A 250 0.59 -44.47 15.64
N ARG A 251 0.59 -45.44 16.57
CA ARG A 251 -0.28 -46.62 16.57
C ARG A 251 -1.44 -46.42 17.54
N VAL A 252 -2.66 -46.79 17.13
CA VAL A 252 -3.88 -46.72 17.96
C VAL A 252 -3.92 -47.91 18.92
N ILE A 253 -4.22 -47.68 20.21
CA ILE A 253 -4.27 -48.72 21.24
C ILE A 253 -5.71 -49.08 21.65
N GLU A 254 -6.63 -48.11 21.73
CA GLU A 254 -8.03 -48.35 22.15
C GLU A 254 -9.03 -47.45 21.40
N SER A 255 -10.17 -48.04 20.99
CA SER A 255 -11.33 -47.34 20.41
C SER A 255 -12.57 -47.52 21.30
N GLY A 256 -12.84 -46.59 22.22
CA GLY A 256 -13.97 -46.71 23.17
C GLY A 256 -15.36 -46.53 22.52
N GLN A 257 -16.29 -47.44 22.82
CA GLN A 257 -17.74 -47.36 22.52
C GLN A 257 -18.50 -46.66 23.67
N LEU A 258 -19.55 -45.89 23.32
CA LEU A 258 -20.37 -45.07 24.22
C LEU A 258 -21.28 -45.90 25.16
N LEU A 259 -21.38 -45.51 26.43
CA LEU A 259 -22.57 -45.74 27.26
C LEU A 259 -23.02 -44.43 27.92
N THR A 260 -24.27 -44.09 27.65
CA THR A 260 -25.10 -42.99 28.16
C THR A 260 -25.34 -43.05 29.66
N GLN A 261 -25.24 -41.91 30.34
CA GLN A 261 -26.20 -41.44 31.36
C GLN A 261 -25.97 -39.95 31.71
N THR A 262 -26.97 -39.12 31.39
CA THR A 262 -27.23 -37.77 31.93
C THR A 262 -28.22 -37.93 33.12
N PRO A 263 -28.31 -37.00 34.11
CA PRO A 263 -28.69 -35.60 33.85
C PRO A 263 -28.04 -34.51 34.74
N GLY A 264 -27.97 -33.30 34.21
CA GLY A 264 -28.01 -32.06 35.00
C GLY A 264 -26.75 -31.18 34.98
N SER A 265 -26.75 -30.18 34.09
CA SER A 265 -26.12 -28.84 34.22
C SER A 265 -25.57 -28.38 32.88
N ASP A 266 -26.39 -27.63 32.13
CA ASP A 266 -25.94 -26.87 30.95
C ASP A 266 -25.09 -25.69 31.39
N GLY A 267 -23.79 -25.76 31.12
CA GLY A 267 -22.86 -24.65 31.21
C GLY A 267 -21.45 -25.09 30.81
N PRO A 268 -20.80 -24.47 29.80
CA PRO A 268 -19.42 -24.79 29.49
C PRO A 268 -18.51 -24.27 30.62
N LEU A 269 -18.09 -25.19 31.48
CA LEU A 269 -16.96 -25.05 32.38
C LEU A 269 -15.70 -24.82 31.55
N PHE A 270 -15.35 -23.56 31.34
CA PHE A 270 -13.99 -23.17 31.00
C PHE A 270 -13.11 -23.46 32.22
N THR A 271 -12.33 -24.53 32.16
CA THR A 271 -11.23 -24.74 33.09
C THR A 271 -10.24 -23.59 32.97
N GLU A 272 -10.04 -22.93 34.10
CA GLU A 272 -9.13 -21.83 34.37
C GLU A 272 -7.70 -22.13 33.89
N LEU A 273 -7.13 -21.20 33.12
CA LEU A 273 -5.68 -21.10 32.90
C LEU A 273 -5.07 -20.09 33.88
N ASP A 274 -3.86 -20.41 34.30
CA ASP A 274 -3.12 -19.88 35.44
C ASP A 274 -3.11 -18.35 35.62
N ARG A 275 -3.44 -17.95 36.85
CA ARG A 275 -3.25 -16.61 37.40
C ARG A 275 -1.81 -16.46 37.94
N PRO A 276 -1.10 -15.36 37.63
CA PRO A 276 -0.21 -14.76 38.60
C PRO A 276 -1.03 -13.79 39.47
N SER A 277 -1.18 -14.14 40.75
CA SER A 277 -1.92 -13.46 41.82
C SER A 277 -3.46 -13.58 41.71
N GLY A 278 -4.06 -14.28 42.69
CA GLY A 278 -5.50 -14.54 42.84
C GLY A 278 -6.39 -13.30 43.07
N LYS A 279 -6.21 -12.23 42.31
CA LYS A 279 -7.13 -11.08 42.29
C LYS A 279 -7.99 -11.14 41.02
N PRO A 280 -9.31 -10.90 41.12
CA PRO A 280 -10.19 -10.89 39.95
C PRO A 280 -9.73 -9.83 38.94
N CYS A 281 -9.42 -10.27 37.72
CA CYS A 281 -9.02 -9.41 36.62
C CYS A 281 -10.22 -8.58 36.15
N THR A 282 -10.08 -7.25 36.19
CA THR A 282 -11.16 -6.33 35.78
C THR A 282 -11.46 -6.43 34.29
N GLU A 283 -10.48 -6.83 33.50
CA GLU A 283 -10.56 -7.04 32.07
C GLU A 283 -11.38 -8.29 31.73
N THR A 284 -11.27 -9.37 32.53
CA THR A 284 -12.15 -10.54 32.41
C THR A 284 -13.59 -10.19 32.72
N LYS A 285 -13.84 -9.44 33.81
CA LYS A 285 -15.20 -8.96 34.14
C LYS A 285 -15.79 -8.08 33.03
N GLU A 286 -14.96 -7.21 32.45
CA GLU A 286 -15.38 -6.35 31.35
C GLU A 286 -15.70 -7.15 30.08
N PHE A 287 -14.87 -8.15 29.77
CA PHE A 287 -15.06 -9.07 28.66
C PHE A 287 -16.34 -9.90 28.82
N ASP A 288 -16.60 -10.45 30.01
CA ASP A 288 -17.79 -11.25 30.29
C ASP A 288 -19.07 -10.41 30.16
N LEU A 289 -19.06 -9.16 30.65
CA LEU A 289 -20.18 -8.23 30.49
C LEU A 289 -20.44 -7.90 29.02
N LEU A 290 -19.39 -7.66 28.23
CA LEU A 290 -19.50 -7.40 26.79
C LEU A 290 -19.99 -8.63 26.02
N HIS A 291 -19.47 -9.82 26.35
CA HIS A 291 -19.89 -11.07 25.73
C HIS A 291 -21.36 -11.35 26.00
N ASN A 292 -21.81 -11.20 27.25
CA ASN A 292 -23.21 -11.40 27.63
C ASN A 292 -24.16 -10.36 27.01
N MET A 293 -23.70 -9.11 26.89
CA MET A 293 -24.45 -8.07 26.17
C MET A 293 -24.62 -8.44 24.69
N LEU A 294 -23.54 -8.86 24.02
CA LEU A 294 -23.58 -9.25 22.60
C LEU A 294 -24.43 -10.49 22.38
N LYS A 295 -24.35 -11.48 23.27
CA LYS A 295 -25.20 -12.66 23.24
C LYS A 295 -26.69 -12.28 23.37
N ALA A 296 -27.02 -11.39 24.30
CA ALA A 296 -28.39 -10.89 24.46
C ALA A 296 -28.89 -10.10 23.23
N VAL A 297 -28.02 -9.36 22.54
CA VAL A 297 -28.38 -8.67 21.29
C VAL A 297 -28.66 -9.65 20.15
N VAL A 298 -27.82 -10.68 20.00
CA VAL A 298 -28.01 -11.73 18.97
C VAL A 298 -29.27 -12.55 19.23
N GLU A 299 -29.64 -12.73 20.50
CA GLU A 299 -30.86 -13.42 20.92
C GLU A 299 -32.09 -12.49 21.00
N GLU A 300 -31.99 -11.24 20.52
CA GLU A 300 -33.06 -10.22 20.54
C GLU A 300 -33.63 -9.89 21.94
N ARG A 301 -32.86 -10.19 23.01
CA ARG A 301 -33.19 -9.87 24.41
C ARG A 301 -32.69 -8.48 24.80
N TYR A 302 -33.33 -7.45 24.24
CA TYR A 302 -32.85 -6.07 24.36
C TYR A 302 -32.86 -5.48 25.79
N GLN A 303 -33.79 -5.93 26.66
CA GLN A 303 -33.80 -5.51 28.06
C GLN A 303 -32.60 -6.05 28.85
N ASP A 304 -32.20 -7.30 28.58
CA ASP A 304 -31.03 -7.91 29.18
C ASP A 304 -29.75 -7.26 28.65
N ALA A 305 -29.69 -6.96 27.36
CA ALA A 305 -28.58 -6.21 26.76
C ALA A 305 -28.42 -4.82 27.40
N ALA A 306 -29.53 -4.11 27.68
CA ALA A 306 -29.50 -2.85 28.39
C ALA A 306 -28.98 -3.01 29.84
N SER A 307 -29.43 -4.05 30.56
CA SER A 307 -28.93 -4.36 31.91
C SER A 307 -27.42 -4.65 31.93
N TRP A 308 -26.91 -5.42 30.96
CA TRP A 308 -25.48 -5.70 30.83
C TRP A 308 -24.66 -4.47 30.47
N ARG A 309 -25.19 -3.59 29.60
CA ARG A 309 -24.59 -2.29 29.28
C ARG A 309 -24.47 -1.39 30.51
N ASP A 310 -25.50 -1.33 31.34
CA ASP A 310 -25.51 -0.47 32.53
C ASP A 310 -24.51 -0.97 33.59
N LYS A 311 -24.40 -2.30 33.77
CA LYS A 311 -23.36 -2.94 34.60
C LYS A 311 -21.94 -2.68 34.07
N LEU A 312 -21.76 -2.71 32.75
CA LEU A 312 -20.49 -2.39 32.10
C LEU A 312 -20.07 -0.94 32.33
N ASN A 313 -21.02 -0.01 32.27
CA ASN A 313 -20.77 1.41 32.54
C ASN A 313 -20.39 1.68 34.00
N GLN A 314 -21.04 1.00 34.96
CA GLN A 314 -20.66 1.06 36.37
C GLN A 314 -19.24 0.52 36.62
N LEU A 315 -18.86 -0.60 35.97
CA LEU A 315 -17.51 -1.16 36.05
C LEU A 315 -16.45 -0.17 35.51
N ARG A 316 -16.76 0.53 34.42
CA ARG A 316 -15.87 1.53 33.79
C ARG A 316 -15.75 2.81 34.59
N ALA A 317 -16.83 3.26 35.24
CA ALA A 317 -16.80 4.41 36.13
C ALA A 317 -15.85 4.20 37.33
N GLY A 318 -15.76 2.97 37.84
CA GLY A 318 -14.84 2.59 38.92
C GLY A 318 -13.34 2.56 38.55
N LYS A 319 -12.97 2.55 37.26
CA LYS A 319 -11.56 2.56 36.81
C LYS A 319 -10.91 3.96 36.86
N ASN A 320 -11.70 5.04 36.95
CA ASN A 320 -11.19 6.40 36.86
C ASN A 320 -10.56 6.95 38.16
N THR A 321 -10.61 6.22 39.27
CA THR A 321 -10.10 6.68 40.58
C THR A 321 -8.73 6.10 40.99
N ASN A 322 -8.22 5.06 40.33
CA ASN A 322 -7.03 4.32 40.80
C ASN A 322 -5.76 4.39 39.93
N ASN A 323 -5.69 5.28 38.93
CA ASN A 323 -4.51 5.45 38.08
C ASN A 323 -3.53 6.54 38.59
N ARG A 324 -3.17 6.50 39.88
CA ARG A 324 -1.97 7.18 40.40
C ARG A 324 -1.14 6.16 41.16
N PHE A 325 0.13 6.05 40.76
CA PHE A 325 1.16 5.16 41.27
C PHE A 325 1.01 3.69 40.88
N TRP A 326 1.87 3.20 39.98
CA TRP A 326 2.74 2.03 40.17
C TRP A 326 3.68 1.93 38.96
N CYS A 327 4.97 2.05 39.24
CA CYS A 327 6.08 2.16 38.30
C CYS A 327 6.40 0.80 37.62
N LYS A 328 6.60 0.80 36.30
CA LYS A 328 6.80 -0.41 35.46
C LYS A 328 8.21 -1.02 35.61
N LYS A 329 8.26 -2.33 35.90
CA LYS A 329 9.39 -3.22 35.54
C LYS A 329 9.28 -3.64 34.07
N ASN A 330 10.44 -3.76 33.40
CA ASN A 330 10.64 -3.98 31.96
C ASN A 330 10.04 -5.29 31.41
N LYS A 331 9.06 -5.21 30.48
CA LYS A 331 8.78 -6.26 29.48
C LYS A 331 9.69 -6.05 28.25
N PRO A 332 10.19 -7.11 27.57
CA PRO A 332 10.98 -6.95 26.36
C PRO A 332 10.12 -6.32 25.26
N VAL A 333 10.60 -5.21 24.71
CA VAL A 333 9.87 -4.39 23.73
C VAL A 333 9.81 -5.11 22.38
N ALA A 334 8.62 -5.33 21.84
CA ALA A 334 8.41 -5.96 20.53
C ALA A 334 9.09 -5.13 19.43
N SER A 335 9.79 -5.79 18.50
CA SER A 335 10.42 -5.13 17.35
C SER A 335 9.36 -4.76 16.31
N ILE A 336 9.48 -3.61 15.66
CA ILE A 336 8.59 -3.22 14.54
C ILE A 336 8.62 -4.31 13.47
N PRO A 337 7.48 -4.87 13.05
CA PRO A 337 7.43 -5.90 12.01
C PRO A 337 7.86 -5.31 10.66
N GLY A 338 8.45 -6.12 9.79
CA GLY A 338 8.85 -5.67 8.45
C GLY A 338 10.13 -6.32 7.92
N SER A 339 10.45 -6.02 6.66
CA SER A 339 11.58 -6.61 5.94
C SER A 339 12.73 -5.62 5.82
N ARG A 340 13.96 -6.08 6.07
CA ARG A 340 15.17 -5.29 5.79
C ARG A 340 15.63 -5.40 4.34
N GLY A 341 15.01 -6.28 3.54
CA GLY A 341 15.41 -6.55 2.16
C GLY A 341 16.86 -7.02 2.03
N LEU A 342 17.49 -6.74 0.89
CA LEU A 342 18.91 -7.05 0.64
C LEU A 342 19.81 -6.17 1.52
N VAL A 343 20.99 -6.68 1.90
CA VAL A 343 21.90 -6.04 2.89
C VAL A 343 22.19 -4.57 2.57
N PHE A 344 22.50 -4.25 1.30
CA PHE A 344 22.83 -2.89 0.88
C PHE A 344 21.64 -2.11 0.32
N VAL A 345 20.89 -2.71 -0.60
CA VAL A 345 19.83 -2.03 -1.35
C VAL A 345 18.48 -2.05 -0.62
N GLY A 346 18.33 -2.90 0.39
CA GLY A 346 17.07 -3.08 1.10
C GLY A 346 15.97 -3.56 0.17
N GLU A 347 14.82 -2.90 0.21
CA GLU A 347 13.69 -3.11 -0.69
C GLU A 347 13.60 -2.04 -1.80
N THR A 348 14.66 -1.24 -2.01
CA THR A 348 14.66 -0.13 -2.97
C THR A 348 14.30 -0.58 -4.38
N LEU A 349 14.78 -1.74 -4.85
CA LEU A 349 14.42 -2.25 -6.18
C LEU A 349 12.92 -2.55 -6.30
N GLN A 350 12.29 -3.07 -5.24
CA GLN A 350 10.85 -3.33 -5.22
C GLN A 350 10.05 -2.02 -5.18
N PHE A 351 10.58 -1.01 -4.47
CA PHE A 351 10.02 0.34 -4.47
C PHE A 351 10.08 0.97 -5.87
N MET A 352 11.23 0.88 -6.55
CA MET A 352 11.39 1.37 -7.92
C MET A 352 10.52 0.59 -8.93
N ALA A 353 10.37 -0.72 -8.75
CA ALA A 353 9.46 -1.53 -9.56
C ALA A 353 8.00 -1.10 -9.39
N ALA A 354 7.57 -0.79 -8.16
CA ALA A 354 6.23 -0.27 -7.90
C ALA A 354 6.02 1.12 -8.55
N ILE A 355 7.03 2.00 -8.48
CA ILE A 355 7.01 3.31 -9.18
C ILE A 355 6.84 3.15 -10.69
N ASN A 356 7.44 2.11 -11.28
CA ASN A 356 7.34 1.81 -12.71
C ASN A 356 6.11 0.95 -13.09
N SER A 357 5.22 0.66 -12.14
CA SER A 357 4.01 -0.14 -12.36
C SER A 357 2.79 0.73 -12.68
N SER A 358 1.76 0.14 -13.30
CA SER A 358 0.45 0.78 -13.52
C SER A 358 -0.35 1.01 -12.25
N LYS A 359 0.10 0.51 -11.09
CA LYS A 359 -0.55 0.73 -9.79
C LYS A 359 0.03 1.92 -9.02
N GLY A 360 1.12 2.50 -9.52
CA GLY A 360 1.81 3.63 -8.91
C GLY A 360 2.63 3.27 -7.66
N VAL A 361 3.36 4.26 -7.14
CA VAL A 361 4.30 4.09 -6.02
C VAL A 361 3.65 3.57 -4.73
N TYR A 362 2.38 3.91 -4.50
CA TYR A 362 1.68 3.56 -3.27
C TYR A 362 1.46 2.05 -3.11
N GLU A 363 1.44 1.30 -4.22
CA GLU A 363 1.28 -0.15 -4.19
C GLU A 363 2.34 -0.83 -3.30
N PHE A 364 3.57 -0.29 -3.28
CA PHE A 364 4.63 -0.76 -2.40
C PHE A 364 4.22 -0.71 -0.93
N VAL A 365 3.65 0.42 -0.50
CA VAL A 365 3.22 0.68 0.88
C VAL A 365 2.00 -0.18 1.21
N ARG A 366 1.00 -0.21 0.31
CA ARG A 366 -0.23 -0.98 0.48
C ARG A 366 0.04 -2.46 0.72
N VAL A 367 0.87 -3.10 -0.11
CA VAL A 367 1.21 -4.52 0.00
C VAL A 367 1.90 -4.83 1.34
N ARG A 368 2.71 -3.92 1.86
CA ARG A 368 3.42 -4.10 3.14
C ARG A 368 2.52 -3.84 4.34
N ARG A 369 1.63 -2.85 4.26
CA ARG A 369 0.58 -2.66 5.27
C ARG A 369 -0.29 -3.90 5.41
N LEU A 370 -0.74 -4.47 4.29
CA LEU A 370 -1.54 -5.71 4.30
C LEU A 370 -0.79 -6.91 4.91
N ARG A 371 0.55 -6.93 4.79
CA ARG A 371 1.38 -8.03 5.32
C ARG A 371 1.78 -7.86 6.78
N TYR A 372 2.12 -6.64 7.20
CA TYR A 372 2.76 -6.36 8.48
C TYR A 372 1.87 -5.55 9.45
N GLY A 373 0.71 -5.07 8.98
CA GLY A 373 -0.21 -4.24 9.75
C GLY A 373 0.04 -2.74 9.59
N ASN A 374 -0.60 -1.96 10.46
CA ASN A 374 -0.63 -0.49 10.40
C ASN A 374 0.70 0.19 10.76
N CYS A 375 1.69 -0.55 11.28
CA CYS A 375 3.03 -0.06 11.57
C CYS A 375 4.05 -1.08 11.07
N PHE A 376 4.89 -0.70 10.10
CA PHE A 376 5.91 -1.60 9.57
C PHE A 376 7.21 -0.87 9.21
N LYS A 377 8.33 -1.60 9.27
CA LYS A 377 9.66 -1.11 8.87
C LYS A 377 10.11 -1.68 7.52
N THR A 378 10.85 -0.88 6.78
CA THR A 378 11.54 -1.27 5.54
C THR A 378 12.89 -0.54 5.44
N LYS A 379 13.74 -0.95 4.50
CA LYS A 379 14.99 -0.25 4.15
C LYS A 379 14.90 0.25 2.71
N LEU A 380 14.91 1.57 2.53
CA LEU A 380 14.85 2.24 1.22
C LEU A 380 16.02 3.21 1.10
N PHE A 381 16.69 3.21 -0.04
CA PHE A 381 17.84 4.07 -0.33
C PHE A 381 18.92 4.04 0.77
N GLY A 382 19.15 2.86 1.37
CA GLY A 382 20.13 2.67 2.45
C GLY A 382 19.64 3.06 3.85
N GLU A 383 18.52 3.76 3.97
CA GLU A 383 17.98 4.24 5.25
C GLU A 383 16.80 3.38 5.73
N THR A 384 16.56 3.38 7.05
CA THR A 384 15.41 2.68 7.64
C THR A 384 14.19 3.60 7.59
N HIS A 385 13.09 3.10 7.03
CA HIS A 385 11.80 3.77 6.97
C HIS A 385 10.75 2.98 7.75
N VAL A 386 9.97 3.68 8.57
CA VAL A 386 8.82 3.14 9.29
C VAL A 386 7.57 3.80 8.71
N PHE A 387 6.61 3.02 8.26
CA PHE A 387 5.30 3.51 7.82
C PHE A 387 4.28 3.28 8.93
N ILE A 388 3.47 4.29 9.21
CA ILE A 388 2.48 4.28 10.29
C ILE A 388 1.17 4.85 9.77
N SER A 389 0.06 4.16 10.02
CA SER A 389 -1.26 4.52 9.49
C SER A 389 -2.37 4.70 10.53
N ARG A 390 -2.05 4.83 11.83
CA ARG A 390 -3.06 5.16 12.86
C ARG A 390 -3.16 6.67 13.08
N THR A 391 -4.36 7.14 13.40
CA THR A 391 -4.68 8.55 13.65
C THR A 391 -3.98 9.09 14.90
N GLU A 392 -3.85 8.29 15.95
CA GLU A 392 -3.23 8.66 17.22
C GLU A 392 -1.74 8.92 17.03
N SER A 393 -1.08 8.05 16.28
CA SER A 393 0.34 8.18 15.93
C SER A 393 0.57 9.36 15.00
N ALA A 394 -0.30 9.54 14.00
CA ALA A 394 -0.25 10.71 13.13
C ALA A 394 -0.36 12.02 13.94
N LYS A 395 -1.24 12.07 14.94
CA LYS A 395 -1.37 13.22 15.86
C LYS A 395 -0.06 13.52 16.57
N VAL A 396 0.54 12.53 17.24
CA VAL A 396 1.80 12.70 17.98
C VAL A 396 2.93 13.19 17.08
N ILE A 397 3.10 12.57 15.91
CA ILE A 397 4.21 12.88 15.00
C ILE A 397 4.03 14.23 14.32
N LEU A 398 2.81 14.57 13.87
CA LEU A 398 2.55 15.79 13.12
C LEU A 398 2.44 17.03 14.02
N ASN A 399 1.95 16.90 15.25
CA ASN A 399 2.02 17.97 16.24
C ASN A 399 3.45 18.24 16.68
N ASN A 400 4.23 17.16 16.80
CA ASN A 400 5.64 17.25 17.14
C ASN A 400 5.88 18.01 18.45
N GLU A 401 5.06 17.73 19.47
CA GLU A 401 5.20 18.29 20.80
C GLU A 401 6.59 17.94 21.37
N GLY A 402 7.40 18.97 21.63
CA GLY A 402 8.80 18.82 22.06
C GLY A 402 9.84 18.67 20.94
N GLY A 403 9.47 18.87 19.66
CA GLY A 403 10.44 18.97 18.56
C GLY A 403 11.21 17.69 18.25
N LYS A 404 10.62 16.51 18.53
CA LYS A 404 11.25 15.18 18.38
C LYS A 404 11.40 14.72 16.92
N PHE A 405 10.68 15.34 16.00
CA PHE A 405 10.64 14.99 14.59
C PHE A 405 11.04 16.19 13.72
N SER A 406 11.79 15.94 12.67
CA SER A 406 11.99 16.91 11.57
C SER A 406 11.40 16.36 10.28
N LYS A 407 11.28 17.21 9.26
CA LYS A 407 10.95 16.77 7.91
C LYS A 407 12.25 16.38 7.20
N LYS A 408 12.24 15.25 6.49
CA LYS A 408 13.35 14.80 5.65
C LYS A 408 12.78 14.06 4.44
N TYR A 409 13.10 14.54 3.24
CA TYR A 409 12.85 13.81 2.00
C TYR A 409 14.11 13.03 1.60
N ILE A 410 13.94 12.14 0.63
CA ILE A 410 15.08 11.53 -0.07
C ILE A 410 15.96 12.63 -0.69
N LYS A 411 17.27 12.39 -0.72
CA LYS A 411 18.27 13.37 -1.16
C LYS A 411 18.01 13.90 -2.58
N SER A 412 17.48 13.07 -3.48
CA SER A 412 17.13 13.48 -4.85
C SER A 412 16.15 14.65 -4.89
N ILE A 413 15.12 14.63 -4.03
CA ILE A 413 14.12 15.71 -3.96
C ILE A 413 14.77 16.99 -3.43
N ALA A 414 15.60 16.88 -2.38
CA ALA A 414 16.29 18.05 -1.83
C ALA A 414 17.24 18.71 -2.84
N GLU A 415 17.94 17.93 -3.67
CA GLU A 415 18.81 18.47 -4.73
C GLU A 415 18.04 19.15 -5.88
N LEU A 416 16.83 18.67 -6.18
CA LEU A 416 15.98 19.21 -7.24
C LEU A 416 15.19 20.44 -6.81
N VAL A 417 14.72 20.47 -5.56
CA VAL A 417 13.88 21.55 -5.03
C VAL A 417 14.71 22.62 -4.32
N GLY A 418 15.84 22.25 -3.72
CA GLY A 418 16.72 23.13 -2.96
C GLY A 418 16.70 22.81 -1.47
N SER A 419 17.87 22.84 -0.83
CA SER A 419 18.04 22.57 0.61
C SER A 419 17.30 23.58 1.48
N ASP A 420 17.23 24.83 1.01
CA ASP A 420 16.70 25.98 1.74
C ASP A 420 15.24 26.29 1.34
N SER A 421 14.62 25.36 0.61
CA SER A 421 13.18 25.38 0.34
C SER A 421 12.36 25.09 1.59
N LEU A 422 11.17 25.69 1.68
CA LEU A 422 10.15 25.36 2.68
C LEU A 422 9.86 23.84 2.75
N LEU A 423 10.02 23.14 1.62
CA LEU A 423 9.79 21.70 1.53
C LEU A 423 10.84 20.88 2.29
N CYS A 424 12.12 21.29 2.23
CA CYS A 424 13.28 20.52 2.69
C CYS A 424 13.95 21.11 3.95
N ALA A 425 13.74 22.39 4.24
CA ALA A 425 14.36 23.09 5.36
C ALA A 425 14.12 22.39 6.70
N ALA A 426 15.16 22.33 7.53
CA ALA A 426 15.12 21.81 8.89
C ALA A 426 14.14 22.63 9.77
N GLN A 427 13.75 22.08 10.92
CA GLN A 427 12.63 22.62 11.71
C GLN A 427 12.72 24.11 12.07
N GLN A 428 13.87 24.59 12.54
CA GLN A 428 14.04 26.02 12.91
C GLN A 428 14.04 26.92 11.68
N HIS A 429 14.84 26.58 10.67
CA HIS A 429 14.92 27.34 9.43
C HIS A 429 13.58 27.38 8.67
N HIS A 430 12.86 26.26 8.63
CA HIS A 430 11.50 26.19 8.10
C HIS A 430 10.54 27.15 8.82
N LYS A 431 10.66 27.32 10.14
CA LYS A 431 9.81 28.27 10.87
C LYS A 431 10.05 29.70 10.38
N LEU A 432 11.31 30.09 10.16
CA LEU A 432 11.68 31.41 9.64
C LEU A 432 11.13 31.62 8.22
N ILE A 433 11.42 30.69 7.30
CA ILE A 433 10.91 30.76 5.91
C ILE A 433 9.38 30.82 5.92
N ARG A 434 8.71 29.95 6.68
CA ARG A 434 7.25 29.91 6.73
C ARG A 434 6.67 31.23 7.23
N CYS A 435 7.23 31.83 8.28
CA CYS A 435 6.79 33.13 8.77
C CYS A 435 6.88 34.20 7.68
N ARG A 436 7.96 34.21 6.89
CA ARG A 436 8.15 35.16 5.78
C ARG A 436 7.17 34.94 4.62
N LEU A 437 6.90 33.69 4.27
CA LEU A 437 5.97 33.37 3.18
C LEU A 437 4.49 33.49 3.58
N PHE A 438 4.15 33.44 4.87
CA PHE A 438 2.76 33.37 5.34
C PHE A 438 1.90 34.53 4.86
N ASN A 439 2.42 35.76 4.91
CA ASN A 439 1.68 36.96 4.53
C ASN A 439 1.32 37.02 3.03
N LEU A 440 2.02 36.27 2.18
CA LEU A 440 1.67 36.15 0.77
C LEU A 440 0.31 35.47 0.57
N PHE A 441 -0.09 34.60 1.51
CA PHE A 441 -1.34 33.83 1.47
C PHE A 441 -2.47 34.46 2.30
N SER A 442 -2.45 35.79 2.47
CA SER A 442 -3.50 36.53 3.18
C SER A 442 -4.88 36.43 2.51
N THR A 443 -5.95 36.70 3.25
CA THR A 443 -7.33 36.70 2.73
C THR A 443 -7.51 37.66 1.55
N ALA A 444 -6.86 38.83 1.59
CA ALA A 444 -6.87 39.79 0.48
C ALA A 444 -6.20 39.21 -0.78
N SER A 445 -5.06 38.53 -0.61
CA SER A 445 -4.35 37.88 -1.72
C SER A 445 -5.17 36.74 -2.32
N LEU A 446 -5.85 35.97 -1.47
CA LEU A 446 -6.78 34.93 -1.88
C LEU A 446 -7.95 35.49 -2.69
N ALA A 447 -8.59 36.56 -2.22
CA ALA A 447 -9.72 37.19 -2.91
C ALA A 447 -9.33 37.73 -4.31
N SER A 448 -8.17 38.39 -4.43
CA SER A 448 -7.65 38.82 -5.73
C SER A 448 -7.33 37.64 -6.66
N PHE A 449 -6.77 36.56 -6.09
CA PHE A 449 -6.45 35.38 -6.86
C PHE A 449 -7.68 34.61 -7.35
N VAL A 450 -8.77 34.55 -6.57
CA VAL A 450 -10.03 33.91 -7.00
C VAL A 450 -10.52 34.53 -8.29
N LYS A 451 -10.58 35.87 -8.36
CA LYS A 451 -11.01 36.59 -9.57
C LYS A 451 -10.08 36.31 -10.76
N LEU A 452 -8.77 36.35 -10.53
CA LEU A 452 -7.75 36.09 -11.55
C LEU A 452 -7.83 34.65 -12.09
N PHE A 453 -7.98 33.68 -11.19
CA PHE A 453 -8.07 32.27 -11.56
C PHE A 453 -9.36 31.96 -12.30
N ASP A 454 -10.48 32.55 -11.87
CA ASP A 454 -11.76 32.41 -12.56
C ASP A 454 -11.72 32.95 -14.00
N ALA A 455 -11.09 34.10 -14.21
CA ALA A 455 -10.86 34.62 -15.56
C ALA A 455 -10.04 33.66 -16.44
N MET A 456 -8.99 33.03 -15.88
CA MET A 456 -8.20 32.04 -16.62
C MET A 456 -8.99 30.77 -16.92
N VAL A 457 -9.85 30.32 -16.01
CA VAL A 457 -10.72 29.16 -16.21
C VAL A 457 -11.68 29.43 -17.37
N LEU A 458 -12.32 30.60 -17.38
CA LEU A 458 -13.23 31.02 -18.45
C LEU A 458 -12.49 31.11 -19.80
N GLU A 459 -11.30 31.72 -19.82
CA GLU A 459 -10.45 31.79 -21.02
C GLU A 459 -10.11 30.39 -21.54
N ALA A 460 -9.65 29.49 -20.66
CA ALA A 460 -9.31 28.12 -21.04
C ALA A 460 -10.53 27.35 -21.59
N MET A 461 -11.66 27.42 -20.89
CA MET A 461 -12.88 26.73 -21.27
C MET A 461 -13.53 27.29 -22.54
N SER A 462 -13.24 28.54 -22.93
CA SER A 462 -13.72 29.13 -24.19
C SER A 462 -13.17 28.41 -25.43
N SER A 463 -12.01 27.76 -25.30
CA SER A 463 -11.39 26.98 -26.37
C SER A 463 -11.95 25.56 -26.50
N TRP A 464 -12.77 25.10 -25.54
CA TRP A 464 -13.31 23.74 -25.52
C TRP A 464 -14.61 23.68 -26.32
N SER A 465 -14.64 22.93 -27.41
CA SER A 465 -15.81 22.83 -28.27
C SER A 465 -16.77 21.72 -27.83
N CYS A 466 -18.07 21.91 -28.07
CA CYS A 466 -19.08 20.87 -27.82
C CYS A 466 -18.80 19.62 -28.67
N GLY A 467 -18.93 18.43 -28.08
CA GLY A 467 -18.65 17.15 -28.73
C GLY A 467 -17.17 16.76 -28.78
N SER A 468 -16.24 17.68 -28.45
CA SER A 468 -14.82 17.39 -28.42
C SER A 468 -14.43 16.48 -27.25
N ILE A 469 -13.29 15.81 -27.41
CA ILE A 469 -12.63 15.06 -26.34
C ILE A 469 -11.56 15.97 -25.73
N VAL A 470 -11.68 16.22 -24.43
CA VAL A 470 -10.72 17.02 -23.66
C VAL A 470 -10.03 16.10 -22.66
N VAL A 471 -8.70 16.10 -22.65
CA VAL A 471 -7.91 15.44 -21.61
C VAL A 471 -7.79 16.40 -20.44
N ILE A 472 -8.61 16.19 -19.40
CA ILE A 472 -8.76 17.12 -18.29
C ILE A 472 -7.42 17.41 -17.60
N GLN A 473 -6.59 16.39 -17.46
CA GLN A 473 -5.29 16.56 -16.83
C GLN A 473 -4.37 17.53 -17.56
N ASP A 474 -4.32 17.46 -18.89
CA ASP A 474 -3.44 18.31 -19.69
C ASP A 474 -3.88 19.77 -19.58
N GLU A 475 -5.19 20.02 -19.66
CA GLU A 475 -5.75 21.35 -19.54
C GLU A 475 -5.60 21.92 -18.11
N THR A 476 -5.88 21.11 -17.08
CA THR A 476 -5.73 21.54 -15.68
C THR A 476 -4.27 21.78 -15.30
N LEU A 477 -3.30 21.03 -15.86
CA LEU A 477 -1.87 21.28 -15.67
C LEU A 477 -1.44 22.60 -16.31
N LYS A 478 -1.85 22.86 -17.56
CA LYS A 478 -1.59 24.14 -18.25
C LYS A 478 -2.17 25.31 -17.46
N LEU A 479 -3.44 25.20 -17.05
CA LEU A 479 -4.15 26.20 -16.29
C LEU A 479 -3.50 26.47 -14.92
N ALA A 480 -3.19 25.43 -14.16
CA ALA A 480 -2.54 25.57 -12.86
C ALA A 480 -1.14 26.17 -12.99
N CYS A 481 -0.37 25.77 -14.00
CA CYS A 481 0.96 26.36 -14.26
C CYS A 481 0.85 27.85 -14.62
N LYS A 482 -0.07 28.22 -15.52
CA LYS A 482 -0.32 29.63 -15.91
C LYS A 482 -0.71 30.47 -14.69
N ALA A 483 -1.61 29.94 -13.85
CA ALA A 483 -2.04 30.61 -12.63
C ALA A 483 -0.87 30.82 -11.65
N MET A 484 -0.04 29.79 -11.42
CA MET A 484 1.12 29.90 -10.55
C MET A 484 2.19 30.86 -11.10
N CYS A 485 2.48 30.81 -12.41
CA CYS A 485 3.44 31.73 -13.04
C CYS A 485 2.99 33.18 -12.94
N LYS A 486 1.72 33.48 -13.23
CA LYS A 486 1.18 34.84 -13.09
C LYS A 486 1.21 35.32 -11.65
N MET A 487 0.79 34.47 -10.71
CA MET A 487 0.65 34.83 -9.29
C MET A 487 2.00 34.97 -8.58
N LEU A 488 3.00 34.15 -8.94
CA LEU A 488 4.31 34.17 -8.30
C LEU A 488 5.26 35.18 -8.92
N ILE A 489 5.28 35.31 -10.25
CA ILE A 489 6.30 36.06 -10.98
C ILE A 489 5.75 36.88 -12.17
N SER A 490 4.43 37.02 -12.30
CA SER A 490 3.79 37.80 -13.38
C SER A 490 4.20 37.39 -14.80
N ILE A 491 4.52 36.11 -15.02
CA ILE A 491 4.73 35.55 -16.36
C ILE A 491 3.41 34.98 -16.86
N GLU A 492 2.87 35.55 -17.95
CA GLU A 492 1.51 35.24 -18.44
C GLU A 492 1.46 34.54 -19.80
N SER A 493 2.47 34.76 -20.64
CA SER A 493 2.54 34.21 -22.00
C SER A 493 3.98 34.22 -22.51
N GLY A 494 4.19 33.69 -23.72
CA GLY A 494 5.49 33.72 -24.40
C GLY A 494 6.41 32.55 -24.08
N TYR A 495 7.68 32.71 -24.45
CA TYR A 495 8.71 31.68 -24.35
C TYR A 495 8.97 31.29 -22.89
N GLU A 496 9.03 32.24 -21.97
CA GLU A 496 9.29 31.96 -20.56
C GLU A 496 8.21 31.07 -19.95
N LEU A 497 6.92 31.30 -20.22
CA LEU A 497 5.85 30.45 -19.71
C LEU A 497 5.99 29.00 -20.22
N MET A 498 6.31 28.84 -21.50
CA MET A 498 6.52 27.52 -22.11
C MET A 498 7.71 26.79 -21.48
N VAL A 499 8.81 27.49 -21.22
CA VAL A 499 9.97 26.93 -20.51
C VAL A 499 9.58 26.53 -19.09
N MET A 500 8.89 27.40 -18.35
CA MET A 500 8.47 27.11 -16.98
C MET A 500 7.59 25.86 -16.93
N GLN A 501 6.60 25.72 -17.82
CA GLN A 501 5.75 24.53 -17.92
C GLN A 501 6.56 23.24 -18.14
N ASN A 502 7.44 23.24 -19.13
CA ASN A 502 8.20 22.04 -19.53
C ASN A 502 9.27 21.65 -18.50
N GLU A 503 9.95 22.62 -17.93
CA GLU A 503 11.06 22.37 -17.00
C GLU A 503 10.53 22.02 -15.60
N VAL A 504 9.43 22.62 -15.13
CA VAL A 504 8.77 22.20 -13.88
C VAL A 504 8.31 20.74 -13.97
N ALA A 505 7.67 20.35 -15.09
CA ALA A 505 7.28 18.97 -15.32
C ALA A 505 8.50 18.01 -15.31
N SER A 506 9.61 18.42 -15.93
CA SER A 506 10.86 17.64 -15.93
C SER A 506 11.48 17.49 -14.53
N ILE A 507 11.32 18.50 -13.65
CA ILE A 507 11.73 18.41 -12.24
C ILE A 507 10.85 17.42 -11.48
N CYS A 508 9.52 17.50 -11.65
CA CYS A 508 8.58 16.59 -11.01
C CYS A 508 8.86 15.12 -11.39
N ASP A 509 9.08 14.83 -12.67
CA ASP A 509 9.44 13.50 -13.18
C ASP A 509 10.78 12.97 -12.64
N ALA A 510 11.67 13.86 -12.20
CA ALA A 510 12.98 13.53 -11.67
C ALA A 510 12.96 13.24 -10.16
N MET A 511 11.94 13.69 -9.41
CA MET A 511 11.90 13.61 -7.94
C MET A 511 12.01 12.18 -7.39
N LEU A 512 11.33 11.22 -8.04
CA LEU A 512 11.39 9.79 -7.69
C LEU A 512 12.39 8.98 -8.52
N SER A 513 13.16 9.64 -9.39
CA SER A 513 14.17 8.95 -10.19
C SER A 513 15.38 8.56 -9.35
N PHE A 514 16.09 7.52 -9.79
CA PHE A 514 17.33 7.11 -9.13
C PHE A 514 18.38 8.22 -9.29
N PRO A 515 19.08 8.65 -8.21
CA PRO A 515 19.89 9.88 -8.18
C PRO A 515 21.25 9.75 -8.88
N LEU A 516 21.25 9.35 -10.17
CA LEU A 516 22.45 9.28 -11.00
C LEU A 516 22.61 10.55 -11.83
N ARG A 517 23.69 11.29 -11.58
CA ARG A 517 24.03 12.54 -12.28
C ARG A 517 24.73 12.29 -13.62
N LEU A 518 24.21 11.38 -14.43
CA LEU A 518 24.77 11.01 -15.73
C LEU A 518 23.91 11.57 -16.88
N PRO A 519 24.50 12.09 -17.97
CA PRO A 519 23.76 12.47 -19.15
C PRO A 519 22.82 11.35 -19.64
N GLY A 520 21.57 11.71 -19.96
CA GLY A 520 20.53 10.75 -20.38
C GLY A 520 19.64 10.22 -19.25
N THR A 521 20.01 10.39 -17.96
CA THR A 521 19.14 9.99 -16.86
C THR A 521 18.03 11.03 -16.60
N ARG A 522 16.89 10.57 -16.07
CA ARG A 522 15.79 11.45 -15.61
C ARG A 522 16.27 12.46 -14.56
N PHE A 523 17.11 12.02 -13.62
CA PHE A 523 17.65 12.89 -12.57
C PHE A 523 18.51 14.01 -13.15
N TYR A 524 19.40 13.69 -14.08
CA TYR A 524 20.24 14.69 -14.75
C TYR A 524 19.42 15.68 -15.58
N LYS A 525 18.37 15.21 -16.27
CA LYS A 525 17.42 16.09 -16.95
C LYS A 525 16.74 17.05 -15.97
N GLY A 526 16.29 16.56 -14.81
CA GLY A 526 15.72 17.38 -13.75
C GLY A 526 16.69 18.43 -13.19
N LEU A 527 17.97 18.10 -13.03
CA LEU A 527 18.99 19.07 -12.60
C LEU A 527 19.22 20.18 -13.65
N LYS A 528 19.22 19.84 -14.94
CA LYS A 528 19.27 20.84 -16.03
C LYS A 528 18.04 21.72 -16.05
N ALA A 529 16.86 21.13 -15.86
CA ALA A 529 15.60 21.84 -15.77
C ALA A 529 15.60 22.84 -14.61
N ARG A 530 16.04 22.40 -13.42
CA ARG A 530 16.25 23.28 -12.26
C ARG A 530 17.14 24.45 -12.60
N LYS A 531 18.29 24.23 -13.24
CA LYS A 531 19.21 25.31 -13.61
C LYS A 531 18.52 26.38 -14.46
N LYS A 532 17.81 25.97 -15.52
CA LYS A 532 17.09 26.90 -16.40
C LYS A 532 16.05 27.75 -15.66
N ILE A 533 15.28 27.14 -14.76
CA ILE A 533 14.31 27.90 -13.95
C ILE A 533 15.03 28.88 -13.03
N MET A 534 16.12 28.46 -12.38
CA MET A 534 16.90 29.35 -11.52
C MET A 534 17.48 30.53 -12.29
N ASP A 535 17.92 30.33 -13.53
CA ASP A 535 18.41 31.40 -14.41
C ASP A 535 17.29 32.41 -14.76
N ILE A 536 16.06 31.94 -15.02
CA ILE A 536 14.89 32.80 -15.24
C ILE A 536 14.56 33.62 -13.98
N LEU A 537 14.55 32.97 -12.81
CA LEU A 537 14.24 33.64 -11.54
C LEU A 537 15.32 34.66 -11.17
N GLU A 538 16.59 34.36 -11.44
CA GLU A 538 17.70 35.30 -11.23
C GLU A 538 17.55 36.56 -12.10
N LYS A 539 17.21 36.37 -13.38
CA LYS A 539 16.91 37.48 -14.30
C LYS A 539 15.76 38.33 -13.78
N GLU A 540 14.65 37.71 -13.38
CA GLU A 540 13.47 38.40 -12.83
C GLU A 540 13.77 39.19 -11.55
N ILE A 541 14.58 38.64 -10.63
CA ILE A 541 15.02 39.35 -9.42
C ILE A 541 15.89 40.56 -9.79
N SER A 542 16.85 40.36 -10.70
CA SER A 542 17.78 41.42 -11.12
C SER A 542 17.07 42.59 -11.80
N GLU A 543 16.15 42.29 -12.72
CA GLU A 543 15.33 43.31 -13.40
C GLU A 543 14.51 44.13 -12.40
N ARG A 544 13.83 43.48 -11.44
CA ARG A 544 13.00 44.18 -10.44
C ARG A 544 13.81 45.05 -9.50
N ARG A 545 14.99 44.59 -9.07
CA ARG A 545 15.89 45.37 -8.21
C ARG A 545 16.55 46.55 -8.94
N SER A 546 16.74 46.45 -10.25
CA SER A 546 17.26 47.57 -11.06
C SER A 546 16.30 48.76 -11.16
N GLY A 547 15.01 48.56 -10.81
CA GLY A 547 13.97 49.58 -10.97
C GLY A 547 13.55 49.81 -12.42
N VAL A 548 14.09 49.05 -13.37
CA VAL A 548 13.74 49.13 -14.79
C VAL A 548 12.47 48.31 -15.04
N GLY A 549 11.36 48.99 -15.33
CA GLY A 549 10.09 48.37 -15.74
C GLY A 549 8.89 48.73 -14.88
N THR A 550 7.71 48.26 -15.29
CA THR A 550 6.45 48.49 -14.57
C THR A 550 6.42 47.67 -13.29
N ARG A 551 6.02 48.30 -12.17
CA ARG A 551 5.82 47.61 -10.89
C ARG A 551 4.79 46.48 -11.05
N ARG A 552 5.22 45.26 -10.76
CA ARG A 552 4.37 44.07 -10.84
C ARG A 552 3.63 43.83 -9.52
N VAL A 553 2.48 43.15 -9.56
CA VAL A 553 1.71 42.81 -8.35
C VAL A 553 1.67 41.27 -8.24
N ASP A 554 2.78 40.71 -7.77
CA ASP A 554 2.96 39.26 -7.59
C ASP A 554 3.70 38.95 -6.28
N PHE A 555 3.91 37.66 -5.99
CA PHE A 555 4.57 37.25 -4.74
C PHE A 555 6.06 37.57 -4.72
N LEU A 556 6.75 37.45 -5.85
CA LEU A 556 8.18 37.77 -5.92
C LEU A 556 8.42 39.26 -5.62
N GLN A 557 7.61 40.17 -6.18
CA GLN A 557 7.70 41.60 -5.89
C GLN A 557 7.45 41.88 -4.40
N ARG A 558 6.44 41.24 -3.80
CA ARG A 558 6.16 41.39 -2.36
C ARG A 558 7.28 40.87 -1.48
N LEU A 559 7.95 39.79 -1.87
CA LEU A 559 9.11 39.28 -1.15
C LEU A 559 10.25 40.29 -1.17
N LEU A 560 10.58 40.84 -2.34
CA LEU A 560 11.62 41.87 -2.50
C LEU A 560 11.28 43.17 -1.75
N GLU A 561 10.01 43.58 -1.72
CA GLU A 561 9.58 44.78 -0.97
C GLU A 561 9.65 44.59 0.55
N ASN A 562 9.31 43.39 1.02
CA ASN A 562 9.42 43.07 2.44
C ASN A 562 10.88 43.04 2.91
N GLU A 563 11.86 42.77 2.03
CA GLU A 563 13.29 42.89 2.37
C GLU A 563 13.70 44.32 2.73
N ASN A 564 13.06 45.31 2.10
CA ASN A 564 13.40 46.73 2.25
C ASN A 564 12.77 47.39 3.48
N LYS A 565 11.81 46.75 4.14
CA LYS A 565 11.06 47.29 5.28
C LYS A 565 11.53 46.81 6.66
N LEU A 566 12.54 45.92 6.71
CA LEU A 566 12.99 45.31 7.96
C LEU A 566 14.06 46.15 8.64
N THR A 567 13.85 46.49 9.91
CA THR A 567 14.87 47.01 10.83
C THR A 567 15.77 45.88 11.34
N GLU A 568 16.98 46.19 11.79
CA GLU A 568 18.02 45.21 12.19
C GLU A 568 17.59 44.27 13.33
N ASP A 569 16.56 44.62 14.11
CA ASP A 569 16.02 43.83 15.23
C ASP A 569 14.96 42.78 14.84
N GLU A 570 14.55 42.71 13.56
CA GLU A 570 13.59 41.71 13.09
C GLU A 570 14.26 40.46 12.47
N VAL A 571 13.48 39.37 12.39
CA VAL A 571 13.84 38.06 11.79
C VAL A 571 14.75 38.21 10.55
N PRO A 572 15.79 37.37 10.36
CA PRO A 572 16.71 37.50 9.23
C PRO A 572 16.01 37.59 7.85
N LYS A 573 16.58 38.40 6.95
CA LYS A 573 16.14 38.50 5.55
C LYS A 573 16.29 37.15 4.85
N LEU A 574 15.42 36.86 3.87
CA LEU A 574 15.63 35.71 3.01
C LEU A 574 16.79 36.00 2.04
N THR A 575 17.60 35.00 1.75
CA THR A 575 18.62 35.13 0.69
C THR A 575 17.99 34.95 -0.70
N ASP A 576 18.67 35.40 -1.75
CA ASP A 576 18.21 35.20 -3.13
C ASP A 576 18.04 33.71 -3.46
N THR A 577 18.94 32.85 -2.94
CA THR A 577 18.82 31.41 -3.06
C THR A 577 17.54 30.89 -2.40
N GLU A 578 17.24 31.35 -1.18
CA GLU A 578 16.00 30.99 -0.48
C GLU A 578 14.76 31.49 -1.23
N ILE A 579 14.77 32.72 -1.76
CA ILE A 579 13.66 33.25 -2.55
C ILE A 579 13.41 32.36 -3.77
N LYS A 580 14.45 32.09 -4.57
CA LYS A 580 14.32 31.28 -5.78
C LYS A 580 13.88 29.85 -5.47
N ASP A 581 14.47 29.22 -4.46
CA ASP A 581 14.09 27.87 -4.00
C ASP A 581 12.63 27.82 -3.56
N ASN A 582 12.16 28.84 -2.85
CA ASN A 582 10.78 28.89 -2.38
C ASN A 582 9.78 29.23 -3.50
N ILE A 583 10.13 30.06 -4.47
CA ILE A 583 9.30 30.29 -5.68
C ILE A 583 9.16 28.99 -6.48
N LEU A 584 10.27 28.30 -6.78
CA LEU A 584 10.22 27.00 -7.46
C LEU A 584 9.38 25.97 -6.66
N THR A 585 9.57 25.93 -5.34
CA THR A 585 8.79 25.03 -4.46
C THR A 585 7.30 25.31 -4.55
N MET A 586 6.89 26.58 -4.54
CA MET A 586 5.50 26.97 -4.66
C MET A 586 4.94 26.63 -6.05
N MET A 587 5.71 26.78 -7.12
CA MET A 587 5.30 26.36 -8.47
C MET A 587 5.02 24.87 -8.54
N ILE A 588 5.95 24.03 -8.08
CA ILE A 588 5.79 22.57 -8.08
C ILE A 588 4.58 22.17 -7.22
N ALA A 589 4.46 22.76 -6.03
CA ALA A 589 3.36 22.46 -5.12
C ALA A 589 1.99 22.87 -5.66
N GLY A 590 1.89 24.06 -6.27
CA GLY A 590 0.64 24.65 -6.73
C GLY A 590 0.14 24.12 -8.07
N GLN A 591 1.02 23.57 -8.92
CA GLN A 591 0.66 23.04 -10.22
C GLN A 591 0.16 21.58 -10.13
N ASP A 592 1.07 20.64 -9.84
CA ASP A 592 0.78 19.21 -9.99
C ASP A 592 -0.29 18.74 -9.00
N THR A 593 -0.27 19.23 -7.77
CA THR A 593 -1.22 18.74 -6.75
C THR A 593 -2.65 19.18 -7.06
N VAL A 594 -2.83 20.43 -7.51
CA VAL A 594 -4.15 21.00 -7.83
C VAL A 594 -4.68 20.43 -9.14
N ALA A 595 -3.86 20.32 -10.19
CA ALA A 595 -4.28 19.74 -11.46
C ALA A 595 -4.73 18.26 -11.30
N ASN A 596 -3.96 17.45 -10.55
CA ASN A 596 -4.38 16.09 -10.24
C ASN A 596 -5.68 16.06 -9.42
N ALA A 597 -5.84 16.96 -8.44
CA ALA A 597 -7.08 17.03 -7.68
C ALA A 597 -8.30 17.40 -8.54
N MET A 598 -8.17 18.38 -9.46
CA MET A 598 -9.23 18.71 -10.44
C MET A 598 -9.58 17.49 -11.29
N THR A 599 -8.57 16.79 -11.81
CA THR A 599 -8.75 15.59 -12.63
C THR A 599 -9.53 14.50 -11.88
N TRP A 600 -9.17 14.23 -10.61
CA TRP A 600 -9.87 13.26 -9.77
C TRP A 600 -11.29 13.68 -9.42
N ILE A 601 -11.54 14.98 -9.19
CA ILE A 601 -12.90 15.49 -8.98
C ILE A 601 -13.77 15.21 -10.20
N VAL A 602 -13.31 15.53 -11.41
CA VAL A 602 -14.07 15.29 -12.65
C VAL A 602 -14.39 13.81 -12.82
N LYS A 603 -13.42 12.94 -12.55
CA LYS A 603 -13.60 11.48 -12.61
C LYS A 603 -14.65 10.99 -11.60
N PHE A 604 -14.48 11.32 -10.32
CA PHE A 604 -15.38 10.83 -9.28
C PHE A 604 -16.80 11.37 -9.42
N VAL A 605 -16.97 12.63 -9.84
CA VAL A 605 -18.30 13.20 -10.05
C VAL A 605 -19.02 12.52 -11.22
N ASP A 606 -18.34 12.19 -12.33
CA ASP A 606 -18.97 11.44 -13.44
C ASP A 606 -19.40 10.02 -13.03
N GLU A 607 -18.59 9.36 -12.19
CA GLU A 607 -18.86 8.00 -11.71
C GLU A 607 -20.01 7.95 -10.68
N ASN A 608 -20.45 9.09 -10.14
CA ASN A 608 -21.46 9.19 -9.08
C ASN A 608 -22.58 10.18 -9.45
N GLN A 609 -23.55 9.71 -10.23
CA GLN A 609 -24.62 10.55 -10.79
C GLN A 609 -25.52 11.22 -9.74
N GLU A 610 -25.76 10.59 -8.60
CA GLU A 610 -26.51 11.21 -7.50
C GLU A 610 -25.80 12.44 -6.95
N VAL A 611 -24.48 12.34 -6.77
CA VAL A 611 -23.63 13.47 -6.33
C VAL A 611 -23.61 14.56 -7.39
N LEU A 612 -23.50 14.20 -8.67
CA LEU A 612 -23.56 15.15 -9.78
C LEU A 612 -24.89 15.94 -9.74
N ASN A 613 -26.02 15.27 -9.57
CA ASN A 613 -27.33 15.90 -9.54
C ASN A 613 -27.50 16.87 -8.35
N GLU A 614 -27.06 16.49 -7.16
CA GLU A 614 -27.11 17.36 -5.97
C GLU A 614 -26.16 18.56 -6.12
N LEU A 615 -24.95 18.33 -6.62
CA LEU A 615 -23.99 19.38 -6.91
C LEU A 615 -24.52 20.37 -7.96
N MET A 616 -25.13 19.88 -9.04
CA MET A 616 -25.73 20.72 -10.07
C MET A 616 -26.80 21.66 -9.49
N LYS A 617 -27.66 21.16 -8.60
CA LYS A 617 -28.71 21.98 -7.95
C LYS A 617 -28.10 23.17 -7.19
N GLU A 618 -27.07 22.92 -6.38
CA GLU A 618 -26.38 23.99 -5.65
C GLU A 618 -25.73 24.99 -6.62
N GLN A 619 -24.98 24.49 -7.59
CA GLN A 619 -24.14 25.36 -8.43
C GLN A 619 -24.95 26.23 -9.39
N VAL A 620 -26.10 25.75 -9.88
CA VAL A 620 -27.05 26.56 -10.66
C VAL A 620 -27.68 27.66 -9.81
N GLN A 621 -28.00 27.39 -8.53
CA GLN A 621 -28.53 28.43 -7.64
C GLN A 621 -27.50 29.53 -7.37
N ILE A 622 -26.21 29.18 -7.24
CA ILE A 622 -25.13 30.16 -7.09
C ILE A 622 -24.95 30.99 -8.36
N ASP A 623 -25.00 30.36 -9.53
CA ASP A 623 -24.91 31.07 -10.82
C ASP A 623 -26.08 32.06 -11.01
N GLN A 624 -27.30 31.67 -10.62
CA GLN A 624 -28.50 32.53 -10.68
C GLN A 624 -28.49 33.68 -9.66
N LYS A 625 -27.92 33.46 -8.46
CA LYS A 625 -27.76 34.50 -7.43
C LYS A 625 -26.65 35.50 -7.76
N GLY A 626 -25.75 35.14 -8.69
CA GLY A 626 -24.64 35.96 -9.15
C GLY A 626 -25.11 37.35 -9.61
N THR A 627 -24.93 38.34 -8.74
CA THR A 627 -25.31 39.73 -8.96
C THR A 627 -24.21 40.43 -9.76
N ARG A 628 -24.52 40.90 -10.99
CA ARG A 628 -23.79 41.90 -11.81
C ARG A 628 -22.28 41.71 -12.15
N SER A 629 -21.53 40.80 -11.51
CA SER A 629 -20.09 40.59 -11.76
C SER A 629 -19.83 39.40 -12.69
N ALA A 630 -18.97 39.59 -13.71
CA ALA A 630 -18.56 38.52 -14.62
C ALA A 630 -17.74 37.40 -13.94
N TYR A 631 -17.08 37.70 -12.82
CA TYR A 631 -16.18 36.79 -12.11
C TYR A 631 -16.67 36.42 -10.72
N LEU A 632 -16.37 35.20 -10.29
CA LEU A 632 -16.61 34.69 -8.94
C LEU A 632 -15.83 35.49 -7.89
N THR A 633 -16.40 35.61 -6.70
CA THR A 633 -15.76 36.22 -5.54
C THR A 633 -15.48 35.18 -4.45
N LEU A 634 -14.68 35.55 -3.45
CA LEU A 634 -14.38 34.66 -2.32
C LEU A 634 -15.65 34.36 -1.50
N GLU A 635 -16.56 35.33 -1.42
CA GLU A 635 -17.86 35.20 -0.75
C GLU A 635 -18.74 34.17 -1.46
N ALA A 636 -18.81 34.21 -2.80
CA ALA A 636 -19.56 33.22 -3.58
C ALA A 636 -19.05 31.79 -3.34
N LEU A 637 -17.73 31.59 -3.17
CA LEU A 637 -17.17 30.27 -2.84
C LEU A 637 -17.57 29.77 -1.44
N ASN A 638 -17.77 30.68 -0.49
CA ASN A 638 -18.24 30.31 0.86
C ASN A 638 -19.71 29.84 0.85
N GLU A 639 -20.48 30.22 -0.17
CA GLU A 639 -21.85 29.77 -0.39
C GLU A 639 -21.96 28.42 -1.14
N MET A 640 -20.85 27.68 -1.29
CA MET A 640 -20.82 26.35 -1.93
C MET A 640 -20.56 25.21 -0.93
N PRO A 641 -21.42 24.98 0.09
CA PRO A 641 -21.18 23.99 1.13
C PRO A 641 -21.11 22.55 0.61
N TYR A 642 -21.95 22.16 -0.35
CA TYR A 642 -21.95 20.82 -0.92
C TYR A 642 -20.76 20.60 -1.86
N ALA A 643 -20.44 21.55 -2.76
CA ALA A 643 -19.22 21.46 -3.56
C ALA A 643 -17.96 21.37 -2.70
N SER A 644 -17.93 22.07 -1.56
CA SER A 644 -16.84 21.96 -0.58
C SER A 644 -16.71 20.54 -0.01
N LYS A 645 -17.83 19.86 0.24
CA LYS A 645 -17.85 18.44 0.65
C LYS A 645 -17.39 17.52 -0.48
N VAL A 646 -17.81 17.75 -1.72
CA VAL A 646 -17.38 17.00 -2.91
C VAL A 646 -15.86 17.11 -3.10
N VAL A 647 -15.32 18.32 -3.04
CA VAL A 647 -13.86 18.57 -3.12
C VAL A 647 -13.14 17.84 -1.98
N LYS A 648 -13.66 17.90 -0.75
CA LYS A 648 -13.06 17.22 0.40
C LYS A 648 -13.06 15.70 0.22
N GLU A 649 -14.13 15.12 -0.31
CA GLU A 649 -14.22 13.68 -0.57
C GLU A 649 -13.29 13.22 -1.70
N ALA A 650 -13.21 13.99 -2.78
CA ALA A 650 -12.27 13.71 -3.85
C ALA A 650 -10.82 13.72 -3.36
N LEU A 651 -10.45 14.70 -2.54
CA LEU A 651 -9.11 14.78 -1.93
C LEU A 651 -8.83 13.59 -0.98
N ARG A 652 -9.84 13.12 -0.24
CA ARG A 652 -9.73 11.93 0.63
C ARG A 652 -9.44 10.69 -0.21
N MET A 653 -10.28 10.39 -1.20
CA MET A 653 -10.19 9.17 -1.99
C MET A 653 -8.98 9.16 -2.94
N ALA A 654 -8.70 10.27 -3.61
CA ALA A 654 -7.54 10.39 -4.48
C ALA A 654 -6.23 10.31 -3.68
N SER A 655 -6.18 10.93 -2.49
CA SER A 655 -4.98 11.05 -1.66
C SER A 655 -3.76 11.43 -2.52
N VAL A 656 -3.85 12.58 -3.22
CA VAL A 656 -2.84 13.03 -4.21
C VAL A 656 -1.42 12.97 -3.62
N VAL A 657 -1.28 13.37 -2.36
CA VAL A 657 -0.10 13.10 -1.53
C VAL A 657 -0.42 11.92 -0.61
N GLN A 658 0.26 10.79 -0.80
CA GLN A 658 -0.14 9.52 -0.16
C GLN A 658 0.45 9.35 1.26
N TRP A 659 1.61 9.94 1.56
CA TRP A 659 2.20 9.92 2.90
C TRP A 659 3.06 11.16 3.20
N PHE A 660 3.30 11.41 4.49
CA PHE A 660 4.10 12.54 4.97
C PHE A 660 5.39 12.06 5.66
N PRO A 661 6.58 12.31 5.06
CA PRO A 661 7.83 11.85 5.64
C PRO A 661 8.31 12.76 6.79
N ARG A 662 8.93 12.13 7.78
CA ARG A 662 9.60 12.70 8.94
C ARG A 662 10.86 11.91 9.24
N VAL A 663 11.73 12.47 10.08
CA VAL A 663 12.88 11.78 10.66
C VAL A 663 12.85 11.96 12.18
N ALA A 664 13.11 10.88 12.91
CA ALA A 664 13.26 10.93 14.37
C ALA A 664 14.59 11.61 14.73
N LEU A 665 14.54 12.71 15.50
CA LEU A 665 15.73 13.41 15.99
C LEU A 665 16.29 12.79 17.27
N LEU A 666 15.48 12.03 17.98
CA LEU A 666 15.78 11.32 19.21
C LEU A 666 15.14 9.92 19.17
N ASP A 667 15.66 9.00 19.97
CA ASP A 667 14.99 7.73 20.22
C ASP A 667 13.61 7.99 20.84
N CYS A 668 12.57 7.35 20.33
CA CYS A 668 11.20 7.53 20.80
C CYS A 668 10.40 6.23 20.70
N GLU A 669 9.22 6.22 21.31
CA GLU A 669 8.28 5.10 21.27
C GLU A 669 6.98 5.55 20.62
N ILE A 670 6.51 4.78 19.63
CA ILE A 670 5.23 5.00 18.93
C ILE A 670 4.52 3.66 18.82
N GLU A 671 3.26 3.59 19.26
CA GLU A 671 2.45 2.35 19.29
C GLU A 671 3.12 1.19 20.04
N GLY A 672 3.87 1.47 21.11
CA GLY A 672 4.63 0.44 21.84
C GLY A 672 5.92 0.00 21.16
N PHE A 673 6.28 0.59 20.01
CA PHE A 673 7.48 0.27 19.27
C PHE A 673 8.58 1.32 19.45
N LYS A 674 9.81 0.85 19.68
CA LYS A 674 11.01 1.71 19.69
C LYS A 674 11.40 2.13 18.28
N ILE A 675 11.42 3.43 18.06
CA ILE A 675 11.95 4.09 16.86
C ILE A 675 13.27 4.76 17.25
N LYS A 676 14.35 4.40 16.54
CA LYS A 676 15.67 4.97 16.79
C LYS A 676 15.85 6.32 16.11
N LYS A 677 16.67 7.18 16.72
CA LYS A 677 17.19 8.41 16.13
C LYS A 677 17.73 8.13 14.71
N GLY A 678 17.39 9.02 13.79
CA GLY A 678 17.78 8.94 12.38
C GLY A 678 16.88 8.05 11.52
N TRP A 679 15.93 7.30 12.08
CA TRP A 679 14.96 6.56 11.28
C TRP A 679 13.95 7.50 10.63
N ASN A 680 13.62 7.23 9.37
CA ASN A 680 12.55 7.92 8.67
C ASN A 680 11.20 7.35 9.11
N ILE A 681 10.23 8.23 9.33
CA ILE A 681 8.85 7.88 9.69
C ILE A 681 7.92 8.47 8.64
N ASN A 682 7.07 7.66 8.04
CA ASN A 682 6.12 8.07 7.01
C ASN A 682 4.70 7.89 7.55
N ILE A 683 3.98 8.99 7.73
CA ILE A 683 2.56 8.95 8.08
C ILE A 683 1.78 8.60 6.81
N ASP A 684 1.25 7.38 6.72
CA ASP A 684 0.49 6.87 5.57
C ASP A 684 -0.94 7.44 5.57
N ALA A 685 -1.07 8.62 4.95
CA ALA A 685 -2.32 9.37 4.89
C ALA A 685 -3.38 8.67 4.05
N ARG A 686 -2.97 8.03 2.95
CA ARG A 686 -3.92 7.28 2.09
C ARG A 686 -4.53 6.10 2.84
N SER A 687 -3.76 5.42 3.69
CA SER A 687 -4.29 4.37 4.55
C SER A 687 -5.28 4.88 5.58
N ILE A 688 -5.02 6.04 6.20
CA ILE A 688 -5.94 6.69 7.15
C ILE A 688 -7.22 7.13 6.45
N HIS A 689 -7.10 7.73 5.27
CA HIS A 689 -8.24 8.19 4.48
C HIS A 689 -9.16 7.05 4.06
N LEU A 690 -8.62 5.87 3.76
CA LEU A 690 -9.36 4.69 3.31
C LEU A 690 -9.61 3.67 4.43
N ASP A 691 -9.44 4.06 5.71
CA ASP A 691 -9.67 3.15 6.84
C ASP A 691 -11.16 3.11 7.20
N PRO A 692 -11.83 1.94 7.15
CA PRO A 692 -13.26 1.83 7.48
C PRO A 692 -13.57 2.12 8.95
N ILE A 693 -12.57 2.06 9.85
CA ILE A 693 -12.73 2.44 11.26
C ILE A 693 -12.77 3.97 11.41
N VAL A 694 -12.09 4.68 10.51
CA VAL A 694 -12.01 6.15 10.51
C VAL A 694 -13.19 6.74 9.73
N HIS A 695 -13.50 6.19 8.56
CA HIS A 695 -14.57 6.63 7.65
C HIS A 695 -15.48 5.44 7.29
N ASN A 696 -16.76 5.48 7.65
CA ASN A 696 -17.72 4.43 7.26
C ASN A 696 -17.80 4.30 5.73
N ASP A 697 -17.84 3.09 5.18
CA ASP A 697 -17.85 2.85 3.73
C ASP A 697 -16.74 3.64 3.01
N ALA A 698 -15.50 3.51 3.50
CA ALA A 698 -14.37 4.35 3.11
C ALA A 698 -14.04 4.30 1.61
N ASP A 699 -14.45 3.26 0.90
CA ASP A 699 -14.28 3.05 -0.53
C ASP A 699 -15.40 3.67 -1.38
N VAL A 700 -16.52 4.08 -0.77
CA VAL A 700 -17.63 4.76 -1.44
C VAL A 700 -17.41 6.28 -1.46
N PHE A 701 -17.58 6.88 -2.64
CA PHE A 701 -17.54 8.33 -2.82
C PHE A 701 -18.81 8.98 -2.27
N ASN A 702 -18.74 9.44 -1.02
CA ASN A 702 -19.88 10.00 -0.32
C ASN A 702 -19.52 11.36 0.30
N PRO A 703 -19.80 12.49 -0.37
CA PRO A 703 -19.57 13.83 0.17
C PRO A 703 -20.29 14.09 1.50
N SER A 704 -21.49 13.53 1.68
CA SER A 704 -22.34 13.76 2.85
C SER A 704 -21.75 13.21 4.16
N ARG A 705 -20.69 12.38 4.09
CA ARG A 705 -19.94 11.93 5.29
C ARG A 705 -19.30 13.05 6.08
N PHE A 706 -19.03 14.19 5.43
CA PHE A 706 -18.44 15.34 6.09
C PHE A 706 -19.55 16.19 6.70
N SER A 707 -19.92 15.86 7.93
CA SER A 707 -20.61 16.76 8.85
C SER A 707 -19.61 17.65 9.61
N ASP A 708 -20.11 18.60 10.40
CA ASP A 708 -19.28 19.62 11.07
C ASP A 708 -18.28 19.04 12.09
N GLU A 709 -18.50 17.81 12.57
CA GLU A 709 -17.63 17.13 13.54
C GLU A 709 -16.72 16.08 12.88
N SER A 710 -15.62 16.51 12.26
CA SER A 710 -14.59 15.57 11.79
C SER A 710 -13.64 15.17 12.91
N LYS A 711 -13.46 13.85 13.12
CA LYS A 711 -12.44 13.31 14.04
C LYS A 711 -11.05 13.92 13.73
N PRO A 712 -10.29 14.39 14.71
CA PRO A 712 -8.94 14.93 14.47
C PRO A 712 -8.04 13.94 13.72
N TYR A 713 -7.24 14.43 12.78
CA TYR A 713 -6.30 13.63 11.95
C TYR A 713 -6.94 12.55 11.08
N SER A 714 -8.27 12.51 10.96
CA SER A 714 -8.99 11.63 10.01
C SER A 714 -8.85 12.06 8.55
N PHE A 715 -8.57 13.34 8.32
CA PHE A 715 -8.38 13.94 7.00
C PHE A 715 -7.07 14.74 6.95
N LEU A 716 -6.10 14.22 6.20
CA LEU A 716 -4.72 14.68 6.10
C LEU A 716 -4.35 15.12 4.67
N ALA A 717 -5.29 15.42 3.78
CA ALA A 717 -4.98 15.84 2.40
C ALA A 717 -4.03 17.05 2.30
N PHE A 718 -4.06 17.93 3.31
CA PHE A 718 -3.19 19.11 3.41
C PHE A 718 -2.12 18.99 4.51
N GLY A 719 -1.93 17.79 5.06
CA GLY A 719 -1.16 17.57 6.29
C GLY A 719 -1.80 18.25 7.52
N MET A 720 -1.08 18.23 8.64
CA MET A 720 -1.49 18.83 9.92
C MET A 720 -0.25 19.37 10.67
N GLY A 721 -0.50 20.17 11.71
CA GLY A 721 0.54 20.73 12.59
C GLY A 721 1.33 21.89 11.96
N ALA A 722 2.56 22.11 12.44
CA ALA A 722 3.41 23.23 12.01
C ALA A 722 3.78 23.22 10.52
N ARG A 723 3.59 22.09 9.83
CA ARG A 723 3.86 21.91 8.39
C ARG A 723 2.59 21.69 7.56
N THR A 724 1.44 22.13 8.06
CA THR A 724 0.18 22.17 7.28
C THR A 724 0.40 22.98 6.00
N CYS A 725 -0.19 22.51 4.88
CA CYS A 725 -0.05 23.15 3.57
C CYS A 725 -0.32 24.65 3.65
N LEU A 726 0.65 25.45 3.17
CA LEU A 726 0.57 26.90 3.18
C LEU A 726 -0.50 27.41 2.20
N GLY A 727 -0.59 26.78 1.02
CA GLY A 727 -1.57 27.10 -0.02
C GLY A 727 -2.93 26.42 0.13
N LYS A 728 -3.30 25.91 1.32
CA LYS A 728 -4.54 25.12 1.52
C LYS A 728 -5.80 25.86 1.03
N ASN A 729 -5.97 27.12 1.41
CA ASN A 729 -7.18 27.88 1.06
C ASN A 729 -7.19 28.24 -0.42
N MET A 730 -6.03 28.53 -0.99
CA MET A 730 -5.85 28.81 -2.42
C MET A 730 -6.18 27.59 -3.27
N ALA A 731 -5.65 26.41 -2.91
CA ALA A 731 -5.97 25.17 -3.58
C ALA A 731 -7.48 24.87 -3.54
N LYS A 732 -8.12 24.98 -2.37
CA LYS A 732 -9.57 24.81 -2.25
C LYS A 732 -10.34 25.76 -3.16
N ALA A 733 -9.95 27.04 -3.20
CA ALA A 733 -10.58 28.02 -4.05
C ALA A 733 -10.43 27.68 -5.54
N MET A 734 -9.24 27.26 -5.98
CA MET A 734 -9.03 26.81 -7.37
C MET A 734 -9.93 25.62 -7.72
N LEU A 735 -10.04 24.63 -6.83
CA LEU A 735 -10.87 23.45 -7.05
C LEU A 735 -12.35 23.82 -7.15
N LEU A 736 -12.84 24.72 -6.29
CA LEU A 736 -14.24 25.18 -6.32
C LEU A 736 -14.55 26.02 -7.55
N VAL A 737 -13.69 26.99 -7.90
CA VAL A 737 -13.86 27.82 -9.11
C VAL A 737 -13.91 26.95 -10.36
N PHE A 738 -12.95 26.02 -10.51
CA PHE A 738 -12.91 25.12 -11.65
C PHE A 738 -14.16 24.23 -11.72
N LEU A 739 -14.56 23.64 -10.58
CA LEU A 739 -15.74 22.77 -10.51
C LEU A 739 -17.03 23.53 -10.84
N HIS A 740 -17.20 24.74 -10.28
CA HIS A 740 -18.35 25.60 -10.57
C HIS A 740 -18.44 25.93 -12.06
N ARG A 741 -17.35 26.42 -12.67
CA ARG A 741 -17.37 26.79 -14.09
C ARG A 741 -17.56 25.59 -15.02
N LEU A 742 -16.98 24.44 -14.67
CA LEU A 742 -17.17 23.22 -15.45
C LEU A 742 -18.64 22.79 -15.46
N ILE A 743 -19.27 22.72 -14.29
CA ILE A 743 -20.62 22.15 -14.13
C ILE A 743 -21.74 23.08 -14.64
N THR A 744 -21.53 24.40 -14.59
CA THR A 744 -22.50 25.36 -15.14
C THR A 744 -22.37 25.53 -16.65
N THR A 745 -21.23 25.15 -17.25
CA THR A 745 -20.98 25.30 -18.69
C THR A 745 -21.21 24.00 -19.48
N TYR A 746 -20.82 22.86 -18.93
CA TYR A 746 -20.77 21.58 -19.64
C TYR A 746 -21.41 20.45 -18.84
N LYS A 747 -22.13 19.57 -19.55
CA LYS A 747 -22.25 18.16 -19.17
C LYS A 747 -21.01 17.44 -19.71
N TRP A 748 -20.46 16.50 -18.95
CA TRP A 748 -19.36 15.68 -19.44
C TRP A 748 -19.65 14.20 -19.22
N LYS A 749 -18.96 13.36 -20.00
CA LYS A 749 -18.89 11.92 -19.77
C LYS A 749 -17.43 11.49 -19.80
N VAL A 750 -16.98 10.79 -18.76
CA VAL A 750 -15.64 10.20 -18.74
C VAL A 750 -15.62 9.02 -19.71
N ILE A 751 -14.70 9.06 -20.66
CA ILE A 751 -14.49 8.00 -21.67
C ILE A 751 -13.18 7.26 -21.44
N ASP A 752 -12.80 7.15 -20.18
CA ASP A 752 -11.55 6.57 -19.73
C ASP A 752 -11.73 5.12 -19.28
N SER A 753 -11.26 4.17 -20.09
CA SER A 753 -11.24 2.76 -19.72
C SER A 753 -9.96 2.36 -18.96
N ASP A 754 -8.92 3.20 -18.90
CA ASP A 754 -7.63 2.89 -18.27
C ASP A 754 -7.54 3.50 -16.86
N SER A 755 -7.79 2.68 -15.83
CA SER A 755 -7.64 3.08 -14.42
C SER A 755 -6.19 3.09 -13.93
N SER A 756 -5.20 2.87 -14.81
CA SER A 756 -3.79 2.85 -14.46
C SER A 756 -3.30 4.21 -13.96
N ILE A 757 -2.40 4.16 -12.99
CA ILE A 757 -1.63 5.30 -12.50
C ILE A 757 -0.37 5.49 -13.36
N GLN A 758 -0.03 6.75 -13.61
CA GLN A 758 1.15 7.16 -14.33
C GLN A 758 2.42 6.65 -13.65
N LYS A 759 3.28 6.01 -14.45
CA LYS A 759 4.59 5.53 -14.00
C LYS A 759 5.49 6.70 -13.65
N TRP A 760 6.36 6.52 -12.65
CA TRP A 760 7.34 7.52 -12.21
C TRP A 760 6.73 8.83 -11.67
N ALA A 761 5.44 8.84 -11.36
CA ALA A 761 4.78 9.98 -10.75
C ALA A 761 4.89 9.95 -9.22
N LEU A 762 5.29 11.07 -8.63
CA LEU A 762 5.27 11.27 -7.18
C LEU A 762 3.83 11.34 -6.64
N PHE A 763 2.98 12.08 -7.36
CA PHE A 763 1.59 12.26 -7.02
C PHE A 763 0.71 11.23 -7.75
N THR A 764 -0.44 10.91 -7.16
CA THR A 764 -1.40 9.98 -7.78
C THR A 764 -2.00 10.60 -9.05
N LYS A 765 -1.42 10.26 -10.20
CA LYS A 765 -1.76 10.78 -11.53
C LYS A 765 -2.34 9.67 -12.40
N LEU A 766 -3.48 9.89 -13.06
CA LEU A 766 -4.03 8.94 -14.03
C LEU A 766 -3.14 8.89 -15.27
N LYS A 767 -2.89 7.69 -15.82
CA LYS A 767 -2.04 7.52 -17.01
C LYS A 767 -2.68 8.11 -18.27
N SER A 768 -3.98 7.97 -18.41
CA SER A 768 -4.80 8.48 -19.52
C SER A 768 -5.06 9.99 -19.45
N GLY A 769 -4.86 10.61 -18.29
CA GLY A 769 -5.21 12.01 -18.06
C GLY A 769 -6.71 12.32 -17.94
N CYS A 770 -7.57 11.30 -17.78
CA CYS A 770 -9.03 11.43 -17.72
C CYS A 770 -9.62 12.12 -18.96
N PRO A 771 -9.64 11.45 -20.13
CA PRO A 771 -10.34 11.95 -21.30
C PRO A 771 -11.85 12.02 -21.04
N VAL A 772 -12.45 13.17 -21.34
CA VAL A 772 -13.89 13.39 -21.24
C VAL A 772 -14.47 13.89 -22.55
N ARG A 773 -15.71 13.49 -22.83
CA ARG A 773 -16.52 14.08 -23.90
C ARG A 773 -17.41 15.16 -23.32
N LEU A 774 -17.36 16.37 -23.88
CA LEU A 774 -18.12 17.52 -23.41
C LEU A 774 -19.40 17.73 -24.23
N THR A 775 -20.48 18.15 -23.57
CA THR A 775 -21.74 18.59 -24.19
C THR A 775 -22.14 19.92 -23.56
N SER A 776 -22.37 20.96 -24.37
CA SER A 776 -22.70 22.30 -23.88
C SER A 776 -24.09 22.33 -23.23
N MET A 777 -24.20 22.96 -22.05
CA MET A 777 -25.48 23.15 -21.35
C MET A 777 -26.43 24.10 -22.10
N LYS A 778 -25.90 25.05 -22.89
CA LYS A 778 -26.69 26.08 -23.58
C LYS A 778 -27.50 25.57 -24.80
N MET A 779 -27.20 24.37 -25.31
CA MET A 779 -27.95 23.81 -26.46
C MET A 779 -29.23 23.08 -26.05
N ASP A 780 -29.37 22.63 -24.80
CA ASP A 780 -30.58 21.94 -24.33
C ASP A 780 -31.75 22.91 -24.11
N THR A 781 -31.50 24.20 -23.90
CA THR A 781 -32.56 25.21 -23.72
C THR A 781 -33.27 25.58 -25.03
N ASN A 782 -32.63 25.43 -26.20
CA ASN A 782 -33.25 25.74 -27.50
C ASN A 782 -34.03 24.57 -28.14
N LYS A 783 -34.15 23.43 -27.47
CA LYS A 783 -34.95 22.29 -27.95
C LYS A 783 -36.31 22.12 -27.25
N ASN A 784 -36.59 22.94 -26.24
CA ASN A 784 -37.84 22.92 -25.45
C ASN A 784 -38.66 24.22 -25.57
N THR A 785 -38.38 25.03 -26.58
CA THR A 785 -39.22 26.15 -27.06
C THR A 785 -39.50 25.92 -28.52
#